data_AF-A0A133V4T4-F1
#
_entry.id   AF-A0A133V4T4-F1
#
_cell.length_a   1.000
_cell.length_b   1.000
_cell.length_c   1.000
_cell.angle_alpha   90.00
_cell.angle_beta   90.00
_cell.angle_gamma   90.00
#
_symmetry.space_group_name_H-M   'P 1'
#
loop_
_entity.id
_entity.type
_entity.pdbx_description
1 polymer ?
#
loop_
_entity_poly.entity_id
_entity_poly.type
_entity_poly.pdbx_seq_one_letter_code
_entity_poly.pdbx_strand_id
1 'polypeptide(L)'
;SKLPDDLSLEDKKTVLKHTEMDQFFQYWHEKLQSRNYWKVAPGKGAKYWDEFRNNNVMAIGFLHDVDYTELEKEDDIKQKFVEEGASTREAAQRTRSVKSFKEIKKGDIIFVNKGKQSILAIAEVTGDYEYKPDALPDSGFPHMYRVNWLKIKEIELPKMQNRWQITTLPIKPGKAIDLSGFFELEQRLRVWFENTALDSHSPQRGWDFKECLASPRRDEGGGDRYREMRSCEPGDLVLHYLQDEDKIVGISEVADSNEKHEALPEDMDERWASRPGYRVPLRGYKELKPPLDRSEFLNKERYEKQLKKAREEAEEGELKIVYSSNLEDFTQGVYLSMVPPSFQWVLNDAYQRVAGQQLLPRPLAKEARGIEGREENVGRKILGDLLQEEKNPDIYKMALAFLLSGKNVVFYGAPATGKTRAAELICKCVCGEGNYRIETANSEWGHHDVVGGYTPSSEGGWELKEGFLTEAADECRKSIIEGNTPYWLIVDELNRANLDQAFGKVFTLLDIDYREESPLLEKDEKEIYMPLCFRILATMNVYDKALLFNLGYAFMRRFAFIKVPSLVKEHEEKLWREEEMEAVEYVPDMDLKDIVKNVVVNHLEKKDKNNDAVLVHPKLTKVDIQERMSELLQKSELKIGDLDFIDVLLLFSRETTKNIVEIGQAIVMDAAKFIVTYSILFPDDVSPKVIDEAISAYLLPQFEYYMPQLRKAESFREEKYRKNFEKVVNLASNLGLQKTKEMLDDASERLRVI
;
A
#
# COMPACT_ATOMS: atom_id res chain seq x y z
N SER A 1 -10.43 16.08 8.93
CA SER A 1 -11.35 17.24 9.02
C SER A 1 -10.56 18.52 8.78
N LYS A 2 -10.99 19.38 7.84
CA LYS A 2 -10.28 20.60 7.43
C LYS A 2 -10.37 21.67 8.52
N LEU A 3 -9.26 22.33 8.80
CA LEU A 3 -9.26 23.56 9.59
C LEU A 3 -9.71 24.76 8.76
N PRO A 4 -10.23 25.81 9.41
CA PRO A 4 -10.81 26.96 8.73
C PRO A 4 -9.80 27.69 7.83
N ASP A 5 -10.33 28.30 6.76
CA ASP A 5 -9.54 28.85 5.66
C ASP A 5 -8.81 30.17 5.94
N ASP A 6 -9.07 30.80 7.09
CA ASP A 6 -8.55 32.10 7.51
C ASP A 6 -7.17 32.07 8.18
N LEU A 7 -6.59 30.89 8.37
CA LEU A 7 -5.24 30.71 8.93
C LEU A 7 -4.16 30.89 7.86
N SER A 8 -3.08 31.62 8.19
CA SER A 8 -1.96 31.87 7.28
C SER A 8 -1.30 30.56 6.83
N LEU A 9 -0.56 30.57 5.71
CA LEU A 9 0.11 29.37 5.18
C LEU A 9 1.11 28.76 6.18
N GLU A 10 1.67 29.61 7.04
CA GLU A 10 2.48 29.21 8.18
C GLU A 10 1.60 28.50 9.21
N ASP A 11 0.45 29.06 9.59
CA ASP A 11 -0.49 28.45 10.53
C ASP A 11 -1.08 27.13 10.03
N LYS A 12 -1.42 27.00 8.75
CA LYS A 12 -1.85 25.73 8.13
C LYS A 12 -0.76 24.65 8.20
N LYS A 13 0.53 25.03 8.06
CA LYS A 13 1.68 24.14 8.33
C LYS A 13 1.81 23.78 9.82
N THR A 14 1.37 24.63 10.77
CA THR A 14 1.22 24.22 12.20
C THR A 14 0.27 23.08 12.34
N VAL A 15 -0.90 23.22 11.70
CA VAL A 15 -2.01 22.37 12.07
C VAL A 15 -1.92 21.02 11.37
N LEU A 16 -1.39 20.97 10.15
CA LEU A 16 -0.97 19.72 9.50
C LEU A 16 0.05 18.96 10.35
N LYS A 17 1.07 19.65 10.88
CA LYS A 17 2.04 19.04 11.79
C LYS A 17 1.41 18.60 13.12
N HIS A 18 0.33 19.23 13.59
CA HIS A 18 -0.44 18.75 14.75
C HIS A 18 -1.27 17.48 14.44
N THR A 19 -1.98 17.41 13.30
CA THR A 19 -2.81 16.22 12.95
C THR A 19 -2.00 14.96 12.64
N GLU A 20 -0.85 15.08 11.97
CA GLU A 20 0.06 13.94 11.75
C GLU A 20 0.67 13.45 13.07
N MET A 21 0.86 14.37 14.02
CA MET A 21 1.41 14.05 15.32
C MET A 21 0.38 13.42 16.26
N ASP A 22 -0.91 13.72 16.08
CA ASP A 22 -2.00 13.10 16.84
C ASP A 22 -2.23 11.65 16.43
N GLN A 23 -2.12 11.33 15.13
CA GLN A 23 -2.13 9.96 14.61
C GLN A 23 -0.86 9.18 15.01
N PHE A 24 0.29 9.86 15.08
CA PHE A 24 1.54 9.28 15.57
C PHE A 24 1.52 9.02 17.09
N PHE A 25 0.94 9.93 17.88
CA PHE A 25 0.69 9.69 19.31
C PHE A 25 -0.26 8.51 19.50
N GLN A 26 -1.33 8.38 18.69
CA GLN A 26 -2.24 7.24 18.76
C GLN A 26 -1.51 5.91 18.48
N TYR A 27 -0.66 5.88 17.45
CA TYR A 27 0.13 4.71 17.08
C TYR A 27 1.15 4.29 18.16
N TRP A 28 1.81 5.25 18.82
CA TRP A 28 2.72 4.96 19.94
C TRP A 28 2.01 4.74 21.28
N HIS A 29 0.83 5.33 21.49
CA HIS A 29 -0.03 5.07 22.65
C HIS A 29 -0.59 3.65 22.62
N GLU A 30 -0.85 3.11 21.42
CA GLU A 30 -1.20 1.70 21.19
C GLU A 30 -0.02 0.74 21.38
N LYS A 31 1.22 1.15 21.05
CA LYS A 31 2.43 0.32 21.22
C LYS A 31 3.11 0.41 22.60
N LEU A 32 2.96 1.50 23.35
CA LEU A 32 3.54 1.73 24.69
C LEU A 32 2.47 1.79 25.78
N GLN A 33 1.62 0.75 25.84
CA GLN A 33 0.48 0.65 26.76
C GLN A 33 0.66 1.47 28.06
N SER A 34 -0.26 2.44 28.29
CA SER A 34 -0.55 3.13 29.57
C SER A 34 0.35 4.26 30.11
N ARG A 35 1.28 4.85 29.35
CA ARG A 35 2.20 5.92 29.86
C ARG A 35 1.71 7.35 29.58
N ASN A 36 1.89 8.27 30.53
CA ASN A 36 1.58 9.70 30.37
C ASN A 36 2.81 10.50 29.91
N TYR A 37 2.56 11.65 29.28
CA TYR A 37 3.60 12.52 28.74
C TYR A 37 3.57 13.89 29.42
N TRP A 38 4.76 14.42 29.69
CA TRP A 38 4.93 15.64 30.47
C TRP A 38 5.98 16.54 29.84
N LYS A 39 5.79 17.85 29.98
CA LYS A 39 6.80 18.87 29.70
C LYS A 39 7.30 19.40 31.03
N VAL A 40 8.61 19.42 31.25
CA VAL A 40 9.21 20.01 32.46
C VAL A 40 10.38 20.92 32.08
N ALA A 41 10.40 22.14 32.63
CA ALA A 41 11.48 23.10 32.41
C ALA A 41 12.57 23.01 33.48
N PRO A 42 13.87 22.89 33.13
CA PRO A 42 14.99 22.88 34.08
C PRO A 42 15.39 24.31 34.45
N GLY A 43 14.43 25.07 34.98
CA GLY A 43 14.58 26.50 35.29
C GLY A 43 14.42 27.43 34.10
N LYS A 44 14.45 28.74 34.38
CA LYS A 44 14.28 29.79 33.34
C LYS A 44 15.40 29.69 32.32
N GLY A 45 15.04 29.53 31.04
CA GLY A 45 16.02 29.38 29.95
C GLY A 45 16.82 28.08 30.01
N ALA A 46 16.35 27.07 30.74
CA ALA A 46 17.04 25.81 30.98
C ALA A 46 18.40 25.95 31.70
N LYS A 47 18.51 26.97 32.57
CA LYS A 47 19.74 27.28 33.33
C LYS A 47 20.30 26.07 34.10
N TYR A 48 19.47 25.15 34.57
CA TYR A 48 19.88 24.01 35.40
C TYR A 48 19.91 22.68 34.65
N TRP A 49 19.89 22.72 33.31
CA TRP A 49 19.90 21.53 32.47
C TRP A 49 21.09 20.61 32.75
N ASP A 50 22.30 21.16 32.81
CA ASP A 50 23.51 20.36 32.95
C ASP A 50 23.56 19.62 34.30
N GLU A 51 23.15 20.28 35.39
CA GLU A 51 23.04 19.65 36.71
C GLU A 51 22.05 18.48 36.68
N PHE A 52 20.89 18.67 36.04
CA PHE A 52 19.83 17.65 35.97
C PHE A 52 20.26 16.46 35.11
N ARG A 53 20.89 16.76 33.97
CA ARG A 53 21.47 15.76 33.06
C ARG A 53 22.49 14.89 33.78
N ASN A 54 23.47 15.51 34.43
CA ASN A 54 24.60 14.82 35.07
C ASN A 54 24.14 13.96 36.26
N ASN A 55 23.08 14.38 36.96
CA ASN A 55 22.55 13.65 38.11
C ASN A 55 21.41 12.67 37.75
N ASN A 56 21.02 12.57 36.47
CA ASN A 56 19.91 11.75 35.98
C ASN A 56 18.59 12.03 36.74
N VAL A 57 18.25 13.30 36.88
CA VAL A 57 17.03 13.76 37.57
C VAL A 57 16.28 14.80 36.75
N MET A 58 15.00 14.97 37.06
CA MET A 58 14.23 16.14 36.67
C MET A 58 13.59 16.77 37.91
N ALA A 59 13.79 18.07 38.13
CA ALA A 59 13.38 18.75 39.36
C ALA A 59 12.65 20.09 39.11
N ILE A 60 11.93 20.57 40.14
CA ILE A 60 11.30 21.91 40.18
C ILE A 60 11.63 22.64 41.49
N GLY A 61 11.74 23.97 41.43
CA GLY A 61 12.11 24.85 42.55
C GLY A 61 11.03 25.88 42.85
N PHE A 62 9.97 25.45 43.54
CA PHE A 62 8.92 26.32 44.06
C PHE A 62 8.80 26.05 45.57
N LEU A 63 8.52 27.06 46.41
CA LEU A 63 8.38 26.92 47.88
C LEU A 63 9.49 26.02 48.49
N HIS A 64 10.76 26.45 48.38
CA HIS A 64 11.93 25.57 48.58
C HIS A 64 11.98 24.85 49.94
N ASP A 65 11.36 25.43 50.98
CA ASP A 65 11.33 24.92 52.36
C ASP A 65 10.05 24.15 52.70
N VAL A 66 9.24 23.80 51.69
CA VAL A 66 7.92 23.18 51.88
C VAL A 66 7.85 21.84 51.16
N ASP A 67 7.72 20.75 51.90
CA ASP A 67 7.43 19.45 51.31
C ASP A 67 5.98 19.38 50.82
N TYR A 68 5.78 19.07 49.53
CA TYR A 68 4.45 18.98 48.96
C TYR A 68 3.72 17.69 49.29
N THR A 69 4.38 16.66 49.81
CA THR A 69 3.67 15.47 50.28
C THR A 69 2.78 15.76 51.49
N GLU A 70 3.09 16.81 52.25
CA GLU A 70 2.32 17.24 53.43
C GLU A 70 1.13 18.15 53.09
N LEU A 71 1.02 18.58 51.83
CA LEU A 71 -0.05 19.47 51.36
C LEU A 71 -0.99 18.74 50.40
N GLU A 72 -2.20 18.44 50.90
CA GLU A 72 -3.23 17.73 50.13
C GLU A 72 -4.17 18.66 49.35
N LYS A 73 -4.46 19.87 49.86
CA LYS A 73 -5.43 20.78 49.24
C LYS A 73 -4.76 21.82 48.35
N GLU A 74 -5.38 22.05 47.20
CA GLU A 74 -4.90 23.00 46.19
C GLU A 74 -4.90 24.45 46.71
N ASP A 75 -5.87 24.80 47.55
CA ASP A 75 -5.97 26.12 48.17
C ASP A 75 -4.83 26.39 49.17
N ASP A 76 -4.33 25.36 49.88
CA ASP A 76 -3.22 25.50 50.82
C ASP A 76 -1.91 25.83 50.09
N ILE A 77 -1.65 25.16 48.97
CA ILE A 77 -0.48 25.43 48.10
C ILE A 77 -0.58 26.85 47.51
N LYS A 78 -1.77 27.24 47.06
CA LYS A 78 -2.01 28.58 46.49
C LYS A 78 -1.84 29.67 47.54
N GLN A 79 -2.32 29.45 48.77
CA GLN A 79 -2.18 30.40 49.87
C GLN A 79 -0.70 30.61 50.24
N LYS A 80 0.11 29.53 50.33
CA LYS A 80 1.56 29.65 50.57
C LYS A 80 2.28 30.51 49.52
N PHE A 81 1.93 30.37 48.24
CA PHE A 81 2.49 31.26 47.21
C PHE A 81 2.10 32.73 47.39
N VAL A 82 0.88 33.02 47.85
CA VAL A 82 0.43 34.40 48.15
C VAL A 82 1.16 34.96 49.37
N GLU A 83 1.39 34.13 50.39
CA GLU A 83 2.14 34.50 51.60
C GLU A 83 3.63 34.81 51.29
N GLU A 84 4.25 34.11 50.34
CA GLU A 84 5.57 34.44 49.79
C GLU A 84 5.58 35.65 48.83
N GLY A 85 4.46 36.37 48.72
CA GLY A 85 4.35 37.62 47.96
C GLY A 85 4.02 37.45 46.47
N ALA A 86 3.63 36.26 46.00
CA ALA A 86 3.13 36.11 44.63
C ALA A 86 1.74 36.75 44.47
N SER A 87 1.49 37.38 43.31
CA SER A 87 0.13 37.84 43.00
C SER A 87 -0.84 36.65 42.90
N THR A 88 -2.14 36.89 43.09
CA THR A 88 -3.18 35.84 42.99
C THR A 88 -3.12 35.05 41.68
N ARG A 89 -2.73 35.71 40.58
CA ARG A 89 -2.58 35.10 39.26
C ARG A 89 -1.33 34.22 39.17
N GLU A 90 -0.21 34.68 39.71
CA GLU A 90 1.04 33.92 39.74
C GLU A 90 0.94 32.70 40.65
N ALA A 91 0.35 32.88 41.84
CA ALA A 91 0.06 31.79 42.77
C ALA A 91 -0.76 30.69 42.07
N ALA A 92 -1.85 31.04 41.39
CA ALA A 92 -2.67 30.09 40.64
C ALA A 92 -1.93 29.37 39.49
N GLN A 93 -0.92 30.00 38.88
CA GLN A 93 -0.11 29.36 37.84
C GLN A 93 0.94 28.41 38.42
N ARG A 94 1.59 28.80 39.52
CA ARG A 94 2.58 27.97 40.21
C ARG A 94 1.92 26.75 40.86
N THR A 95 0.76 26.92 41.51
CA THR A 95 -0.04 25.80 42.06
C THR A 95 -0.36 24.75 40.99
N ARG A 96 -0.73 25.16 39.77
CA ARG A 96 -0.98 24.22 38.65
C ARG A 96 0.27 23.48 38.20
N SER A 97 1.44 24.13 38.22
CA SER A 97 2.71 23.48 37.89
C SER A 97 3.06 22.42 38.93
N VAL A 98 2.92 22.76 40.21
CA VAL A 98 3.16 21.84 41.34
C VAL A 98 2.24 20.63 41.25
N LYS A 99 0.94 20.85 41.04
CA LYS A 99 -0.05 19.77 40.87
C LYS A 99 0.33 18.83 39.73
N SER A 100 0.62 19.38 38.55
CA SER A 100 1.01 18.59 37.38
C SER A 100 2.28 17.77 37.65
N PHE A 101 3.24 18.34 38.39
CA PHE A 101 4.48 17.63 38.73
C PHE A 101 4.26 16.48 39.72
N LYS A 102 3.33 16.63 40.68
CA LYS A 102 2.95 15.55 41.61
C LYS A 102 2.19 14.40 40.93
N GLU A 103 1.58 14.64 39.77
CA GLU A 103 0.82 13.63 39.03
C GLU A 103 1.70 12.71 38.15
N ILE A 104 2.98 13.06 37.98
CA ILE A 104 3.96 12.25 37.23
C ILE A 104 4.19 10.91 37.94
N LYS A 105 4.20 9.82 37.17
CA LYS A 105 4.41 8.46 37.68
C LYS A 105 5.62 7.80 37.05
N LYS A 106 6.16 6.77 37.72
CA LYS A 106 7.16 5.88 37.15
C LYS A 106 6.67 5.29 35.82
N GLY A 107 7.53 5.33 34.81
CA GLY A 107 7.24 4.92 33.43
C GLY A 107 6.72 6.06 32.54
N ASP A 108 6.34 7.21 33.09
CA ASP A 108 5.93 8.37 32.29
C ASP A 108 7.13 9.00 31.56
N ILE A 109 6.84 9.74 30.50
CA ILE A 109 7.85 10.35 29.63
C ILE A 109 7.87 11.87 29.84
N ILE A 110 9.07 12.43 30.01
CA ILE A 110 9.32 13.86 30.18
C ILE A 110 10.05 14.41 28.95
N PHE A 111 9.49 15.46 28.35
CA PHE A 111 10.16 16.34 27.39
C PHE A 111 10.74 17.54 28.14
N VAL A 112 12.05 17.68 28.08
CA VAL A 112 12.77 18.77 28.74
C VAL A 112 12.90 19.94 27.80
N ASN A 113 12.34 21.10 28.16
CA ASN A 113 12.33 22.25 27.27
C ASN A 113 13.35 23.33 27.64
N LYS A 114 13.81 24.08 26.63
CA LYS A 114 14.51 25.35 26.77
C LYS A 114 13.69 26.46 26.07
N GLY A 115 13.35 27.47 26.85
CA GLY A 115 12.43 28.51 26.39
C GLY A 115 11.09 27.96 25.90
N LYS A 116 10.54 28.54 24.84
CA LYS A 116 9.26 28.13 24.24
C LYS A 116 9.40 27.39 22.91
N GLN A 117 10.62 27.19 22.44
CA GLN A 117 10.90 26.73 21.07
C GLN A 117 11.95 25.64 20.99
N SER A 118 12.52 25.15 22.08
CA SER A 118 13.44 24.01 21.99
C SER A 118 13.19 22.94 23.04
N ILE A 119 13.47 21.71 22.65
CA ILE A 119 13.55 20.53 23.53
C ILE A 119 15.01 20.15 23.63
N LEU A 120 15.50 19.94 24.84
CA LEU A 120 16.88 19.54 25.12
C LEU A 120 17.04 18.01 25.21
N ALA A 121 16.02 17.33 25.75
CA ALA A 121 16.07 15.91 25.98
C ALA A 121 14.69 15.28 26.18
N ILE A 122 14.66 13.95 26.07
CA ILE A 122 13.54 13.09 26.47
C ILE A 122 14.04 12.13 27.55
N ALA A 123 13.24 11.97 28.60
CA ALA A 123 13.55 11.07 29.70
C ALA A 123 12.35 10.18 30.06
N GLU A 124 12.61 8.96 30.49
CA GLU A 124 11.65 8.10 31.17
C GLU A 124 11.81 8.24 32.68
N VAL A 125 10.71 8.39 33.41
CA VAL A 125 10.73 8.45 34.88
C VAL A 125 10.96 7.06 35.45
N THR A 126 12.01 6.90 36.24
CA THR A 126 12.44 5.58 36.74
C THR A 126 12.18 5.37 38.23
N GLY A 127 11.96 6.46 38.99
CA GLY A 127 11.70 6.43 40.43
C GLY A 127 10.44 7.21 40.83
N ASP A 128 10.07 7.10 42.10
CA ASP A 128 8.96 7.84 42.69
C ASP A 128 9.37 9.30 42.98
N TYR A 129 8.39 10.11 43.39
CA TYR A 129 8.60 11.50 43.78
C TYR A 129 9.46 11.61 45.05
N GLU A 130 10.46 12.50 45.03
CA GLU A 130 11.35 12.75 46.17
C GLU A 130 11.40 14.24 46.53
N TYR A 131 11.38 14.56 47.82
CA TYR A 131 11.74 15.87 48.38
C TYR A 131 13.12 15.79 49.04
N LYS A 132 14.11 16.47 48.46
CA LYS A 132 15.52 16.49 48.88
C LYS A 132 16.11 17.90 48.71
N PRO A 133 15.97 18.78 49.73
CA PRO A 133 16.33 20.20 49.61
C PRO A 133 17.80 20.46 49.30
N ASP A 134 18.70 19.58 49.73
CA ASP A 134 20.15 19.75 49.56
C ASP A 134 20.75 18.91 48.42
N ALA A 135 19.95 18.14 47.68
CA ALA A 135 20.47 17.18 46.70
C ALA A 135 20.95 17.80 45.38
N LEU A 136 20.53 19.04 45.09
CA LEU A 136 20.92 19.78 43.89
C LEU A 136 21.48 21.15 44.29
N PRO A 137 22.79 21.25 44.61
CA PRO A 137 23.39 22.46 45.17
C PRO A 137 23.42 23.65 44.19
N ASP A 138 23.44 23.42 42.87
CA ASP A 138 23.53 24.52 41.90
C ASP A 138 22.15 25.13 41.61
N SER A 139 21.10 24.32 41.60
CA SER A 139 19.72 24.78 41.40
C SER A 139 18.96 25.08 42.70
N GLY A 140 19.26 24.36 43.78
CA GLY A 140 18.49 24.36 45.03
C GLY A 140 17.07 23.80 44.88
N PHE A 141 16.81 22.98 43.85
CA PHE A 141 15.45 22.51 43.53
C PHE A 141 15.13 21.25 44.34
N PRO A 142 14.20 21.32 45.31
CA PRO A 142 14.08 20.27 46.30
C PRO A 142 13.17 19.13 45.84
N HIS A 143 12.29 19.33 44.84
CA HIS A 143 11.32 18.33 44.40
C HIS A 143 11.76 17.69 43.09
N MET A 144 11.98 16.37 43.07
CA MET A 144 12.58 15.69 41.92
C MET A 144 12.06 14.28 41.66
N TYR A 145 12.29 13.82 40.43
CA TYR A 145 12.19 12.43 40.02
C TYR A 145 13.53 11.95 39.46
N ARG A 146 13.85 10.67 39.68
CA ARG A 146 14.91 9.97 38.94
C ARG A 146 14.42 9.66 37.53
N VAL A 147 15.30 9.87 36.55
CA VAL A 147 14.98 9.65 35.14
C VAL A 147 16.08 8.88 34.43
N ASN A 148 15.72 8.18 33.36
CA ASN A 148 16.66 7.65 32.37
C ASN A 148 16.55 8.50 31.11
N TRP A 149 17.68 9.04 30.62
CA TRP A 149 17.68 9.82 29.40
C TRP A 149 17.53 8.90 28.19
N LEU A 150 16.38 8.99 27.53
CA LEU A 150 16.14 8.25 26.30
C LEU A 150 16.85 8.91 25.12
N LYS A 151 16.94 10.25 25.14
CA LYS A 151 17.64 11.03 24.11
C LYS A 151 18.06 12.39 24.64
N ILE A 152 19.27 12.82 24.29
CA ILE A 152 19.80 14.15 24.63
C ILE A 152 20.24 14.84 23.34
N LYS A 153 19.42 15.77 22.86
CA LYS A 153 19.69 16.55 21.64
C LYS A 153 18.84 17.81 21.70
N GLU A 154 19.48 18.97 21.60
CA GLU A 154 18.74 20.22 21.45
C GLU A 154 18.10 20.25 20.06
N ILE A 155 16.78 20.38 20.04
CA ILE A 155 15.97 20.39 18.84
C ILE A 155 15.07 21.61 18.91
N GLU A 156 15.19 22.47 17.90
CA GLU A 156 14.25 23.56 17.70
C GLU A 156 12.93 23.03 17.17
N LEU A 157 11.85 23.43 17.83
CA LEU A 157 10.50 23.12 17.42
C LEU A 157 10.10 24.07 16.29
N PRO A 158 9.35 23.55 15.30
CA PRO A 158 8.90 24.36 14.17
C PRO A 158 8.06 25.56 14.61
N LYS A 159 7.45 25.53 15.80
CA LYS A 159 6.60 26.61 16.34
C LYS A 159 6.75 26.87 17.82
N MET A 160 6.53 28.14 18.18
CA MET A 160 6.56 28.62 19.55
C MET A 160 5.39 28.08 20.37
N GLN A 161 5.72 27.42 21.48
CA GLN A 161 4.74 26.80 22.37
C GLN A 161 4.31 27.81 23.44
N ASN A 162 3.25 28.57 23.17
CA ASN A 162 2.80 29.66 24.05
C ASN A 162 2.46 29.23 25.48
N ARG A 163 2.03 27.98 25.67
CA ARG A 163 1.73 27.39 26.99
C ARG A 163 2.97 27.01 27.80
N TRP A 164 4.16 26.93 27.20
CA TRP A 164 5.40 26.53 27.87
C TRP A 164 5.98 27.56 28.85
N GLN A 165 5.25 28.66 29.08
CA GLN A 165 5.45 29.57 30.21
C GLN A 165 5.18 28.89 31.56
N ILE A 166 4.45 27.77 31.57
CA ILE A 166 4.21 26.96 32.77
C ILE A 166 5.34 25.94 32.89
N THR A 167 5.86 25.76 34.11
CA THR A 167 7.07 24.97 34.37
C THR A 167 6.84 23.49 34.10
N THR A 168 5.74 22.95 34.63
CA THR A 168 5.33 21.56 34.41
C THR A 168 3.96 21.51 33.77
N LEU A 169 3.81 20.73 32.70
CA LEU A 169 2.55 20.58 32.00
C LEU A 169 2.33 19.14 31.51
N PRO A 170 1.10 18.58 31.68
CA PRO A 170 0.73 17.37 30.98
C PRO A 170 0.65 17.65 29.48
N ILE A 171 1.21 16.74 28.68
CA ILE A 171 1.09 16.73 27.23
C ILE A 171 0.00 15.74 26.90
N LYS A 172 -1.11 16.23 26.34
CA LYS A 172 -2.16 15.38 25.82
C LYS A 172 -1.88 15.05 24.35
N PRO A 173 -1.91 13.76 23.96
CA PRO A 173 -2.09 13.36 22.56
C PRO A 173 -3.24 14.16 21.96
N GLY A 174 -3.11 14.71 20.76
CA GLY A 174 -4.24 15.38 20.11
C GLY A 174 -4.14 16.90 19.98
N LYS A 175 -3.39 17.61 20.84
CA LYS A 175 -3.75 19.03 21.10
C LYS A 175 -2.66 20.05 21.43
N ALA A 176 -1.39 19.72 21.74
CA ALA A 176 -0.58 20.71 22.48
C ALA A 176 0.84 21.09 21.99
N ILE A 177 1.62 20.23 21.33
CA ILE A 177 3.02 20.54 20.94
C ILE A 177 3.30 19.87 19.61
N ASP A 178 3.94 20.54 18.65
CA ASP A 178 4.34 19.96 17.37
C ASP A 178 5.77 19.39 17.44
N LEU A 179 5.89 18.07 17.45
CA LEU A 179 7.12 17.28 17.54
C LEU A 179 7.51 16.65 16.19
N SER A 180 6.86 17.02 15.08
CA SER A 180 7.13 16.43 13.75
C SER A 180 8.62 16.44 13.37
N GLY A 181 9.33 17.55 13.66
CA GLY A 181 10.76 17.69 13.40
C GLY A 181 11.66 16.84 14.32
N PHE A 182 11.15 16.37 15.45
CA PHE A 182 11.86 15.43 16.33
C PHE A 182 11.96 14.03 15.69
N PHE A 183 10.90 13.60 14.99
CA PHE A 183 10.79 12.27 14.40
C PHE A 183 11.27 12.19 12.94
N GLU A 184 11.31 13.32 12.21
CA GLU A 184 11.92 13.40 10.87
C GLU A 184 13.44 13.16 10.90
N LEU A 185 14.13 13.52 11.99
CA LEU A 185 15.57 13.29 12.19
C LEU A 185 15.93 11.86 12.62
N GLU A 186 14.95 11.02 12.95
CA GLU A 186 15.15 9.69 13.58
C GLU A 186 14.98 8.52 12.60
N GLN A 187 14.91 8.81 11.29
CA GLN A 187 14.36 7.89 10.31
C GLN A 187 15.41 7.10 9.49
N ARG A 188 16.40 6.46 10.14
CA ARG A 188 17.15 5.32 9.57
C ARG A 188 17.53 4.34 10.67
N LEU A 189 16.95 3.15 10.67
CA LEU A 189 17.40 2.04 11.52
C LEU A 189 18.83 1.66 11.08
N ARG A 190 19.83 1.99 11.89
CA ARG A 190 21.22 1.62 11.62
C ARG A 190 21.48 0.22 12.16
N VAL A 191 21.81 -0.66 11.24
CA VAL A 191 22.11 -2.06 11.53
C VAL A 191 23.52 -2.33 11.04
N TRP A 192 24.32 -2.96 11.88
CA TRP A 192 25.69 -3.38 11.60
C TRP A 192 25.74 -4.90 11.48
N PHE A 193 26.56 -5.39 10.55
CA PHE A 193 26.87 -6.80 10.38
C PHE A 193 28.29 -7.04 10.86
N GLU A 194 28.42 -7.75 11.96
CA GLU A 194 29.69 -8.20 12.49
C GLU A 194 30.01 -9.59 11.93
N ASN A 195 31.18 -9.70 11.30
CA ASN A 195 31.71 -10.92 10.72
C ASN A 195 32.94 -11.39 11.51
N THR A 196 32.73 -12.33 12.44
CA THR A 196 33.73 -12.76 13.43
C THR A 196 34.07 -14.24 13.27
N ALA A 197 35.37 -14.59 13.33
CA ALA A 197 35.81 -15.95 13.65
C ALA A 197 36.12 -16.03 15.16
N LEU A 198 35.83 -17.15 15.83
CA LEU A 198 36.12 -17.34 17.26
C LEU A 198 37.37 -18.20 17.50
N ASP A 199 38.18 -18.38 16.45
CA ASP A 199 39.46 -19.08 16.51
C ASP A 199 40.52 -18.30 17.31
N SER A 200 41.70 -18.90 17.53
CA SER A 200 42.79 -18.30 18.32
C SER A 200 43.31 -16.97 17.77
N HIS A 201 42.93 -16.57 16.55
CA HIS A 201 43.46 -15.37 15.89
C HIS A 201 42.53 -14.16 16.01
N SER A 202 41.34 -14.35 16.58
CA SER A 202 40.34 -13.30 16.75
C SER A 202 40.63 -12.38 17.94
N PRO A 203 40.55 -11.05 17.76
CA PRO A 203 40.66 -10.08 18.85
C PRO A 203 39.48 -10.14 19.84
N GLN A 204 38.56 -11.10 19.72
CA GLN A 204 37.46 -11.31 20.66
C GLN A 204 37.65 -12.55 21.54
N ARG A 205 38.66 -13.37 21.27
CA ARG A 205 38.94 -14.53 22.12
C ARG A 205 39.62 -14.03 23.40
N GLY A 206 38.79 -13.86 24.43
CA GLY A 206 39.16 -13.26 25.73
C GLY A 206 38.40 -11.98 26.06
N TRP A 207 37.76 -11.35 25.06
CA TRP A 207 36.98 -10.10 25.23
C TRP A 207 35.53 -10.34 24.85
N ASP A 208 34.74 -10.67 25.88
CA ASP A 208 33.28 -10.79 25.96
C ASP A 208 32.51 -10.62 24.64
N PHE A 209 32.59 -11.64 23.76
CA PHE A 209 31.70 -11.77 22.60
C PHE A 209 30.26 -11.57 23.07
N LYS A 210 29.49 -10.77 22.33
CA LYS A 210 28.12 -10.29 22.64
C LYS A 210 28.03 -9.08 23.57
N GLU A 211 29.12 -8.74 24.27
CA GLU A 211 29.15 -7.60 25.20
C GLU A 211 29.93 -6.41 24.65
N CYS A 212 30.81 -6.61 23.67
CA CYS A 212 31.43 -5.49 22.94
C CYS A 212 31.89 -5.88 21.52
N LEU A 213 32.03 -4.88 20.66
CA LEU A 213 32.88 -4.96 19.46
C LEU A 213 34.28 -4.47 19.82
N ALA A 214 35.31 -5.19 19.38
CA ALA A 214 36.70 -4.86 19.68
C ALA A 214 37.61 -5.01 18.46
N SER A 215 38.49 -4.03 18.23
CA SER A 215 39.53 -4.12 17.20
C SER A 215 40.76 -3.26 17.52
N PRO A 216 41.94 -3.58 16.96
CA PRO A 216 43.10 -2.70 16.98
C PRO A 216 42.86 -1.46 16.10
N ARG A 217 43.53 -0.34 16.39
CA ARG A 217 43.38 0.88 15.57
C ARG A 217 43.91 0.74 14.14
N ARG A 218 44.87 -0.17 13.92
CA ARG A 218 45.47 -0.47 12.62
C ARG A 218 45.65 -1.96 12.47
N ASP A 219 45.55 -2.45 11.25
CA ASP A 219 45.89 -3.84 10.91
C ASP A 219 47.41 -4.10 11.02
N GLU A 220 47.84 -5.34 10.80
CA GLU A 220 49.26 -5.75 10.82
C GLU A 220 50.12 -5.02 9.77
N GLY A 221 49.53 -4.56 8.66
CA GLY A 221 50.18 -3.78 7.60
C GLY A 221 50.11 -2.25 7.79
N GLY A 222 49.57 -1.77 8.92
CA GLY A 222 49.41 -0.34 9.22
C GLY A 222 48.19 0.34 8.58
N GLY A 223 47.29 -0.40 7.93
CA GLY A 223 46.05 0.08 7.31
C GLY A 223 44.89 0.28 8.29
N ASP A 224 43.95 1.17 7.95
CA ASP A 224 42.76 1.51 8.77
C ASP A 224 41.54 0.66 8.37
N ARG A 225 41.65 -0.68 8.53
CA ARG A 225 40.57 -1.60 8.12
C ARG A 225 39.31 -1.50 8.97
N TYR A 226 39.45 -1.09 10.23
CA TYR A 226 38.40 -1.10 11.26
C TYR A 226 37.71 0.26 11.47
N ARG A 227 37.90 1.20 10.54
CA ARG A 227 37.36 2.57 10.61
C ARG A 227 35.86 2.63 10.93
N GLU A 228 35.08 1.64 10.48
CA GLU A 228 33.62 1.63 10.62
C GLU A 228 33.16 1.55 12.09
N MET A 229 33.98 1.01 12.99
CA MET A 229 33.68 1.03 14.43
C MET A 229 33.57 2.44 15.01
N ARG A 230 34.13 3.45 14.34
CA ARG A 230 34.03 4.87 14.77
C ARG A 230 32.65 5.47 14.44
N SER A 231 31.87 4.78 13.62
CA SER A 231 30.57 5.24 13.13
C SER A 231 29.39 4.61 13.88
N CYS A 232 29.65 3.64 14.76
CA CYS A 232 28.63 3.05 15.63
C CYS A 232 28.19 4.06 16.69
N GLU A 233 26.88 4.15 16.91
CA GLU A 233 26.29 5.02 17.91
C GLU A 233 25.33 4.24 18.84
N PRO A 234 25.10 4.73 20.08
CA PRO A 234 24.15 4.11 21.00
C PRO A 234 22.77 3.92 20.36
N GLY A 235 22.20 2.72 20.50
CA GLY A 235 20.91 2.34 19.91
C GLY A 235 20.99 1.68 18.53
N ASP A 236 22.17 1.65 17.89
CA ASP A 236 22.37 0.88 16.66
C ASP A 236 22.25 -0.63 16.95
N LEU A 237 21.75 -1.40 15.98
CA LEU A 237 21.66 -2.86 16.09
C LEU A 237 22.89 -3.53 15.48
N VAL A 238 23.34 -4.65 16.05
CA VAL A 238 24.48 -5.43 15.58
C VAL A 238 24.08 -6.88 15.39
N LEU A 239 24.17 -7.39 14.16
CA LEU A 239 24.00 -8.79 13.82
C LEU A 239 25.33 -9.52 13.94
N HIS A 240 25.35 -10.63 14.69
CA HIS A 240 26.55 -11.41 14.96
C HIS A 240 26.61 -12.63 14.04
N TYR A 241 27.49 -12.59 13.04
CA TYR A 241 27.79 -13.72 12.18
C TYR A 241 29.10 -14.40 12.61
N LEU A 242 29.04 -15.71 12.81
CA LEU A 242 30.18 -16.54 13.19
C LEU A 242 30.67 -17.35 11.98
N GLN A 243 31.92 -17.10 11.59
CA GLN A 243 32.56 -17.77 10.45
C GLN A 243 32.69 -19.29 10.66
N ASP A 244 33.02 -19.71 11.89
CA ASP A 244 33.20 -21.13 12.23
C ASP A 244 31.90 -21.93 12.14
N GLU A 245 30.75 -21.26 12.27
CA GLU A 245 29.42 -21.88 12.23
C GLU A 245 28.67 -21.60 10.91
N ASP A 246 29.23 -20.76 10.04
CA ASP A 246 28.61 -20.22 8.81
C ASP A 246 27.19 -19.64 9.01
N LYS A 247 26.93 -19.02 10.17
CA LYS A 247 25.59 -18.58 10.61
C LYS A 247 25.58 -17.23 11.32
N ILE A 248 24.46 -16.52 11.22
CA ILE A 248 24.09 -15.45 12.15
C ILE A 248 23.47 -16.10 13.39
N VAL A 249 24.07 -15.84 14.56
CA VAL A 249 23.71 -16.52 15.81
C VAL A 249 22.93 -15.63 16.78
N GLY A 250 22.97 -14.31 16.59
CA GLY A 250 22.35 -13.38 17.52
C GLY A 250 22.35 -11.94 17.06
N ILE A 251 21.64 -11.11 17.82
CA ILE A 251 21.57 -9.65 17.65
C ILE A 251 21.82 -8.96 18.99
N SER A 252 22.56 -7.86 18.98
CA SER A 252 22.76 -6.97 20.13
C SER A 252 22.46 -5.52 19.76
N GLU A 253 22.44 -4.64 20.76
CA GLU A 253 22.32 -3.20 20.59
C GLU A 253 23.60 -2.51 21.07
N VAL A 254 24.06 -1.48 20.39
CA VAL A 254 25.17 -0.63 20.83
C VAL A 254 24.74 0.14 22.08
N ALA A 255 25.44 -0.08 23.18
CA ALA A 255 25.09 0.52 24.47
C ALA A 255 25.64 1.94 24.62
N ASP A 256 26.83 2.21 24.09
CA ASP A 256 27.48 3.52 24.15
C ASP A 256 28.33 3.77 22.89
N SER A 257 28.72 5.03 22.69
CA SER A 257 29.62 5.47 21.62
C SER A 257 31.03 4.87 21.78
N ASN A 258 31.77 4.77 20.67
CA ASN A 258 33.09 4.14 20.64
C ASN A 258 34.09 4.83 21.60
N GLU A 259 34.66 4.04 22.51
CA GLU A 259 35.73 4.49 23.41
C GLU A 259 37.11 4.19 22.79
N LYS A 260 37.97 5.20 22.80
CA LYS A 260 39.38 5.05 22.43
C LYS A 260 40.14 4.50 23.63
N HIS A 261 40.50 3.23 23.58
CA HIS A 261 41.42 2.67 24.57
C HIS A 261 42.87 2.93 24.15
N GLU A 262 43.71 3.27 25.13
CA GLU A 262 45.15 3.44 24.92
C GLU A 262 45.86 2.10 24.70
N ALA A 263 45.31 1.00 25.25
CA ALA A 263 45.80 -0.37 25.10
C ALA A 263 44.66 -1.40 25.21
N LEU A 264 44.61 -2.37 24.30
CA LEU A 264 43.82 -3.61 24.42
C LEU A 264 44.47 -4.54 25.47
N PRO A 265 43.72 -5.42 26.18
CA PRO A 265 44.31 -6.18 27.27
C PRO A 265 45.40 -7.15 26.93
N GLU A 266 46.18 -7.44 27.97
CA GLU A 266 47.39 -8.26 27.93
C GLU A 266 47.09 -9.75 27.76
N ASP A 267 45.86 -10.19 28.04
CA ASP A 267 45.41 -11.58 27.89
C ASP A 267 44.86 -11.92 26.48
N MET A 268 44.85 -10.92 25.58
CA MET A 268 44.59 -11.13 24.15
C MET A 268 45.76 -11.85 23.45
N ASP A 269 45.52 -12.33 22.23
CA ASP A 269 46.60 -12.78 21.32
C ASP A 269 47.73 -11.73 21.26
N GLU A 270 48.99 -12.20 21.37
CA GLU A 270 50.19 -11.38 21.45
C GLU A 270 50.32 -10.35 20.30
N ARG A 271 49.64 -10.56 19.17
CA ARG A 271 49.61 -9.64 18.02
C ARG A 271 48.77 -8.38 18.27
N TRP A 272 47.87 -8.42 19.24
CA TRP A 272 46.89 -7.37 19.55
C TRP A 272 47.04 -6.80 20.96
N ALA A 273 47.55 -7.62 21.89
CA ALA A 273 47.79 -7.24 23.28
C ALA A 273 48.59 -5.92 23.40
N SER A 274 48.14 -5.07 24.32
CA SER A 274 48.75 -3.77 24.65
C SER A 274 48.79 -2.76 23.49
N ARG A 275 48.16 -3.04 22.34
CA ARG A 275 48.07 -2.08 21.22
C ARG A 275 46.87 -1.14 21.41
N PRO A 276 46.93 0.11 20.94
CA PRO A 276 45.77 0.99 20.95
C PRO A 276 44.63 0.39 20.12
N GLY A 277 43.42 0.38 20.67
CA GLY A 277 42.24 -0.25 20.05
C GLY A 277 40.96 0.59 20.16
N TYR A 278 39.92 0.11 19.49
CA TYR A 278 38.54 0.60 19.60
C TYR A 278 37.70 -0.43 20.36
N ARG A 279 36.81 0.07 21.23
CA ARG A 279 35.82 -0.74 21.92
C ARG A 279 34.47 -0.06 21.80
N VAL A 280 33.47 -0.81 21.34
CA VAL A 280 32.07 -0.37 21.30
C VAL A 280 31.28 -1.29 22.24
N PRO A 281 30.86 -0.80 23.41
CA PRO A 281 30.05 -1.59 24.34
C PRO A 281 28.71 -1.98 23.70
N LEU A 282 28.30 -3.23 23.88
CA LEU A 282 27.01 -3.77 23.43
C LEU A 282 26.15 -4.16 24.65
N ARG A 283 24.85 -4.26 24.44
CA ARG A 283 23.87 -4.72 25.44
C ARG A 283 22.77 -5.53 24.78
N GLY A 284 22.03 -6.26 25.61
CA GLY A 284 20.75 -6.85 25.20
C GLY A 284 20.88 -7.97 24.16
N TYR A 285 21.99 -8.74 24.18
CA TYR A 285 22.18 -9.85 23.26
C TYR A 285 20.99 -10.81 23.27
N LYS A 286 20.45 -11.08 22.09
CA LYS A 286 19.37 -12.02 21.86
C LYS A 286 19.83 -13.08 20.86
N GLU A 287 19.83 -14.32 21.32
CA GLU A 287 20.13 -15.50 20.50
C GLU A 287 19.02 -15.74 19.46
N LEU A 288 19.42 -16.07 18.22
CA LEU A 288 18.51 -16.48 17.16
C LEU A 288 18.17 -17.97 17.27
N LYS A 289 16.88 -18.30 17.14
CA LYS A 289 16.35 -19.66 17.25
C LYS A 289 15.34 -19.91 16.12
N PRO A 290 15.68 -20.73 15.12
CA PRO A 290 17.03 -21.26 14.83
C PRO A 290 18.03 -20.15 14.41
N PRO A 291 19.36 -20.37 14.48
CA PRO A 291 20.34 -19.46 13.86
C PRO A 291 20.16 -19.41 12.33
N LEU A 292 20.58 -18.33 11.69
CA LEU A 292 20.37 -18.10 10.25
C LEU A 292 21.63 -18.46 9.44
N ASP A 293 21.57 -19.53 8.66
CA ASP A 293 22.64 -19.97 7.77
C ASP A 293 22.94 -18.97 6.64
N ARG A 294 24.22 -18.83 6.27
CA ARG A 294 24.65 -17.97 5.14
C ARG A 294 23.95 -18.30 3.84
N SER A 295 23.76 -19.58 3.54
CA SER A 295 23.07 -20.03 2.33
C SER A 295 21.62 -19.57 2.24
N GLU A 296 21.00 -19.17 3.37
CA GLU A 296 19.64 -18.65 3.39
C GLU A 296 19.59 -17.19 2.95
N PHE A 297 20.54 -16.33 3.35
CA PHE A 297 20.51 -14.90 3.00
C PHE A 297 21.47 -14.48 1.88
N LEU A 298 22.49 -15.29 1.56
CA LEU A 298 23.29 -15.18 0.33
C LEU A 298 22.84 -16.23 -0.70
N ASN A 299 21.52 -16.40 -0.82
CA ASN A 299 20.91 -17.25 -1.82
C ASN A 299 20.75 -16.46 -3.12
N LYS A 300 21.65 -16.68 -4.09
CA LYS A 300 21.63 -15.95 -5.36
C LYS A 300 20.35 -16.17 -6.16
N GLU A 301 19.84 -17.41 -6.21
CA GLU A 301 18.59 -17.72 -6.92
C GLU A 301 17.41 -16.90 -6.39
N ARG A 302 17.41 -16.59 -5.09
CA ARG A 302 16.32 -15.86 -4.44
C ARG A 302 16.53 -14.35 -4.36
N TYR A 303 17.75 -13.90 -4.09
CA TYR A 303 18.02 -12.53 -3.66
C TYR A 303 18.98 -11.75 -4.58
N GLU A 304 19.31 -12.26 -5.77
CA GLU A 304 20.28 -11.60 -6.67
C GLU A 304 19.98 -10.11 -6.91
N LYS A 305 18.72 -9.73 -7.14
CA LYS A 305 18.34 -8.33 -7.39
C LYS A 305 18.57 -7.45 -6.16
N GLN A 306 18.16 -7.90 -4.99
CA GLN A 306 18.26 -7.16 -3.73
C GLN A 306 19.69 -7.08 -3.23
N LEU A 307 20.49 -8.14 -3.44
CA LEU A 307 21.92 -8.14 -3.15
C LEU A 307 22.68 -7.20 -4.11
N LYS A 308 22.37 -7.20 -5.41
CA LYS A 308 22.97 -6.19 -6.33
C LYS A 308 22.60 -4.76 -5.93
N LYS A 309 21.33 -4.50 -5.63
CA LYS A 309 20.88 -3.18 -5.18
C LYS A 309 21.53 -2.75 -3.86
N ALA A 310 21.67 -3.65 -2.89
CA ALA A 310 22.37 -3.34 -1.65
C ALA A 310 23.85 -3.01 -1.87
N ARG A 311 24.49 -3.56 -2.91
CA ARG A 311 25.85 -3.13 -3.31
C ARG A 311 25.84 -1.71 -3.87
N GLU A 312 24.88 -1.37 -4.73
CA GLU A 312 24.71 0.00 -5.24
C GLU A 312 24.49 1.00 -4.09
N GLU A 313 23.60 0.68 -3.15
CA GLU A 313 23.36 1.49 -1.94
C GLU A 313 24.63 1.67 -1.07
N ALA A 314 25.44 0.61 -0.97
CA ALA A 314 26.70 0.67 -0.24
C ALA A 314 27.74 1.53 -0.98
N GLU A 315 27.81 1.43 -2.32
CA GLU A 315 28.70 2.24 -3.15
C GLU A 315 28.33 3.73 -3.09
N GLU A 316 27.03 4.06 -3.21
CA GLU A 316 26.52 5.44 -3.05
C GLU A 316 26.80 6.01 -1.65
N GLY A 317 26.74 5.18 -0.61
CA GLY A 317 27.04 5.57 0.76
C GLY A 317 28.52 5.54 1.15
N GLU A 318 29.42 5.21 0.21
CA GLU A 318 30.85 4.94 0.47
C GLU A 318 31.12 3.88 1.56
N LEU A 319 30.19 2.94 1.72
CA LEU A 319 30.20 1.88 2.73
C LEU A 319 30.88 0.62 2.20
N LYS A 320 31.56 -0.10 3.09
CA LYS A 320 32.02 -1.47 2.80
C LYS A 320 30.85 -2.42 2.92
N ILE A 321 30.64 -3.27 1.92
CA ILE A 321 29.65 -4.34 1.96
C ILE A 321 30.28 -5.68 2.32
N VAL A 322 29.60 -6.46 3.17
CA VAL A 322 30.15 -7.67 3.76
C VAL A 322 30.34 -8.81 2.75
N TYR A 323 29.53 -8.89 1.68
CA TYR A 323 29.61 -9.96 0.67
C TYR A 323 30.21 -9.52 -0.67
N SER A 324 30.76 -10.48 -1.40
CA SER A 324 31.53 -10.27 -2.62
C SER A 324 30.62 -10.03 -3.84
N SER A 325 31.21 -9.64 -4.97
CA SER A 325 30.46 -9.41 -6.22
C SER A 325 29.87 -10.69 -6.83
N ASN A 326 30.33 -11.88 -6.40
CA ASN A 326 29.70 -13.14 -6.80
C ASN A 326 28.37 -13.42 -6.07
N LEU A 327 28.06 -12.62 -5.02
CA LEU A 327 26.84 -12.66 -4.21
C LEU A 327 26.66 -13.90 -3.33
N GLU A 328 27.64 -14.80 -3.35
CA GLU A 328 27.60 -16.06 -2.61
C GLU A 328 28.62 -16.05 -1.47
N ASP A 329 29.79 -15.46 -1.69
CA ASP A 329 30.88 -15.44 -0.72
C ASP A 329 31.01 -14.11 0.03
N PHE A 330 31.67 -14.14 1.19
CA PHE A 330 32.01 -12.92 1.93
C PHE A 330 33.25 -12.21 1.35
N THR A 331 33.23 -10.88 1.43
CA THR A 331 34.38 -10.03 1.08
C THR A 331 35.50 -10.24 2.10
N GLN A 332 36.68 -10.65 1.64
CA GLN A 332 37.82 -10.89 2.51
C GLN A 332 38.23 -9.63 3.29
N GLY A 333 38.47 -9.79 4.59
CA GLY A 333 38.98 -8.72 5.46
C GLY A 333 37.95 -7.67 5.90
N VAL A 334 36.65 -7.91 5.68
CA VAL A 334 35.57 -7.07 6.23
C VAL A 334 35.11 -7.65 7.58
N TYR A 335 35.51 -6.97 8.67
CA TYR A 335 35.11 -7.32 10.03
C TYR A 335 33.73 -6.76 10.41
N LEU A 336 33.48 -5.47 10.11
CA LEU A 336 32.23 -4.79 10.44
C LEU A 336 31.76 -3.98 9.23
N SER A 337 30.47 -4.05 8.93
CA SER A 337 29.84 -3.39 7.79
C SER A 337 28.47 -2.86 8.16
N MET A 338 28.13 -1.62 7.78
CA MET A 338 26.76 -1.14 7.91
C MET A 338 25.89 -1.86 6.88
N VAL A 339 24.74 -2.37 7.31
CA VAL A 339 23.81 -3.14 6.48
C VAL A 339 22.93 -2.17 5.69
N PRO A 340 23.05 -2.13 4.34
CA PRO A 340 22.19 -1.29 3.52
C PRO A 340 20.73 -1.71 3.59
N PRO A 341 19.77 -0.79 3.37
CA PRO A 341 18.33 -1.08 3.45
C PRO A 341 17.90 -2.33 2.66
N SER A 342 18.39 -2.50 1.44
CA SER A 342 18.05 -3.67 0.62
C SER A 342 18.59 -4.97 1.21
N PHE A 343 19.73 -4.93 1.91
CA PHE A 343 20.28 -6.10 2.58
C PHE A 343 19.58 -6.39 3.92
N GLN A 344 19.14 -5.37 4.66
CA GLN A 344 18.29 -5.54 5.84
C GLN A 344 16.98 -6.26 5.48
N TRP A 345 16.41 -5.97 4.31
CA TRP A 345 15.22 -6.67 3.80
C TRP A 345 15.49 -8.15 3.54
N VAL A 346 16.61 -8.48 2.88
CA VAL A 346 17.01 -9.87 2.60
C VAL A 346 17.14 -10.67 3.89
N LEU A 347 17.81 -10.09 4.89
CA LEU A 347 18.00 -10.72 6.20
C LEU A 347 16.67 -10.97 6.93
N ASN A 348 15.72 -10.04 6.81
CA ASN A 348 14.38 -10.19 7.36
C ASN A 348 13.56 -11.27 6.65
N ASP A 349 13.56 -11.30 5.32
CA ASP A 349 12.83 -12.32 4.54
C ASP A 349 13.41 -13.72 4.76
N ALA A 350 14.74 -13.85 4.76
CA ALA A 350 15.42 -15.12 5.00
C ALA A 350 15.07 -15.67 6.39
N TYR A 351 15.17 -14.84 7.44
CA TYR A 351 14.84 -15.29 8.79
C TYR A 351 13.34 -15.56 8.99
N GLN A 352 12.46 -14.78 8.37
CA GLN A 352 11.02 -15.01 8.41
C GLN A 352 10.65 -16.39 7.83
N ARG A 353 11.36 -16.85 6.80
CA ARG A 353 11.13 -18.18 6.20
C ARG A 353 11.66 -19.32 7.05
N VAL A 354 12.81 -19.12 7.68
CA VAL A 354 13.47 -20.16 8.49
C VAL A 354 12.84 -20.27 9.90
N ALA A 355 12.49 -19.14 10.51
CA ALA A 355 12.07 -19.05 11.91
C ALA A 355 10.61 -18.60 12.11
N GLY A 356 9.89 -18.23 11.03
CA GLY A 356 8.50 -17.75 11.11
C GLY A 356 8.33 -16.35 11.74
N GLN A 357 9.43 -15.63 12.00
CA GLN A 357 9.43 -14.31 12.66
C GLN A 357 10.46 -13.36 12.04
N GLN A 358 10.26 -12.06 12.23
CA GLN A 358 11.19 -11.03 11.74
C GLN A 358 12.49 -11.00 12.55
N LEU A 359 13.60 -10.74 11.86
CA LEU A 359 14.93 -10.61 12.47
C LEU A 359 15.18 -9.20 13.01
N LEU A 360 14.86 -8.20 12.19
CA LEU A 360 15.06 -6.77 12.44
C LEU A 360 13.70 -6.04 12.47
N PRO A 361 13.51 -5.05 13.36
CA PRO A 361 12.34 -4.18 13.28
C PRO A 361 12.30 -3.47 11.93
N ARG A 362 11.12 -3.28 11.33
CA ARG A 362 11.01 -2.60 10.03
C ARG A 362 11.61 -1.18 10.11
N PRO A 363 12.46 -0.75 9.15
CA PRO A 363 13.00 0.61 9.17
C PRO A 363 11.87 1.63 9.08
N LEU A 364 11.84 2.56 10.03
CA LEU A 364 10.98 3.75 9.96
C LEU A 364 11.74 4.83 9.18
N ALA A 365 11.88 4.66 7.87
CA ALA A 365 12.48 5.66 6.98
C ALA A 365 11.56 5.96 5.80
N LYS A 366 11.00 7.18 5.75
CA LYS A 366 10.29 7.77 4.61
C LYS A 366 11.19 7.91 3.37
N GLU A 367 12.50 7.68 3.49
CA GLU A 367 13.41 7.54 2.34
C GLU A 367 13.67 6.09 1.91
N ALA A 368 13.25 5.09 2.71
CA ALA A 368 12.87 3.78 2.16
C ALA A 368 11.45 3.81 1.58
N ARG A 369 10.69 4.90 1.79
CA ARG A 369 9.46 5.22 1.04
C ARG A 369 9.73 6.03 -0.25
N GLY A 370 10.98 5.99 -0.73
CA GLY A 370 11.26 6.01 -2.17
C GLY A 370 11.04 4.64 -2.84
N ILE A 371 10.71 3.61 -2.06
CA ILE A 371 10.07 2.40 -2.58
C ILE A 371 8.73 2.32 -1.85
N GLU A 372 7.70 2.79 -2.53
CA GLU A 372 6.48 2.03 -2.69
C GLU A 372 6.43 0.79 -1.76
N GLY A 373 5.66 0.88 -0.67
CA GLY A 373 4.65 -0.15 -0.61
C GLY A 373 3.89 0.05 -1.89
N ARG A 374 4.29 -0.66 -2.97
CA ARG A 374 3.45 -0.73 -4.16
C ARG A 374 2.15 -1.13 -3.53
N GLU A 375 1.11 -0.32 -3.71
CA GLU A 375 -0.23 -0.87 -3.68
C GLU A 375 -0.09 -2.16 -4.45
N GLU A 376 -0.20 -3.29 -3.74
CA GLU A 376 0.27 -4.55 -4.27
C GLU A 376 -0.40 -4.69 -5.62
N ASN A 377 0.37 -4.64 -6.72
CA ASN A 377 -0.24 -4.54 -8.03
C ASN A 377 -0.80 -5.93 -8.34
N VAL A 378 -2.00 -6.19 -7.81
CA VAL A 378 -2.60 -7.52 -7.74
C VAL A 378 -2.83 -8.00 -9.17
N GLY A 379 -3.22 -7.10 -10.06
CA GLY A 379 -3.31 -7.36 -11.49
C GLY A 379 -2.00 -7.85 -12.08
N ARG A 380 -0.87 -7.16 -11.80
CA ARG A 380 0.47 -7.64 -12.22
C ARG A 380 0.82 -9.00 -11.60
N LYS A 381 0.42 -9.28 -10.36
CA LYS A 381 0.65 -10.59 -9.73
C LYS A 381 -0.24 -11.71 -10.25
N ILE A 382 -1.42 -11.39 -10.76
CA ILE A 382 -2.33 -12.36 -11.41
C ILE A 382 -1.80 -12.67 -12.80
N LEU A 383 -1.52 -11.62 -13.59
CA LEU A 383 -1.06 -11.78 -14.97
C LEU A 383 0.39 -12.27 -15.06
N GLY A 384 1.22 -12.01 -14.04
CA GLY A 384 2.57 -12.56 -13.94
C GLY A 384 3.43 -12.23 -15.16
N ASP A 385 4.05 -13.25 -15.73
CA ASP A 385 4.97 -13.16 -16.87
C ASP A 385 4.28 -12.73 -18.18
N LEU A 386 2.96 -12.90 -18.27
CA LEU A 386 2.15 -12.49 -19.44
C LEU A 386 2.36 -11.02 -19.81
N LEU A 387 2.54 -10.15 -18.82
CA LEU A 387 2.75 -8.72 -19.04
C LEU A 387 4.12 -8.38 -19.64
N GLN A 388 5.08 -9.30 -19.62
CA GLN A 388 6.42 -9.13 -20.18
C GLN A 388 6.58 -9.86 -21.52
N GLU A 389 5.91 -11.01 -21.68
CA GLU A 389 6.05 -11.86 -22.85
C GLU A 389 5.20 -11.40 -24.04
N GLU A 390 4.08 -10.74 -23.78
CA GLU A 390 3.12 -10.37 -24.82
C GLU A 390 3.35 -8.94 -25.32
N LYS A 391 3.34 -8.77 -26.65
CA LYS A 391 3.60 -7.48 -27.31
C LYS A 391 2.60 -6.37 -26.93
N ASN A 392 1.38 -6.75 -26.56
CA ASN A 392 0.33 -5.80 -26.17
C ASN A 392 -0.25 -6.22 -24.81
N PRO A 393 0.43 -5.87 -23.70
CA PRO A 393 0.02 -6.27 -22.36
C PRO A 393 -1.29 -5.62 -21.91
N ASP A 394 -1.66 -4.47 -22.48
CA ASP A 394 -2.86 -3.71 -22.08
C ASP A 394 -4.15 -4.47 -22.37
N ILE A 395 -4.18 -5.28 -23.44
CA ILE A 395 -5.30 -6.19 -23.75
C ILE A 395 -5.62 -7.10 -22.56
N TYR A 396 -4.58 -7.64 -21.91
CA TYR A 396 -4.73 -8.56 -20.79
C TYR A 396 -5.11 -7.84 -19.49
N LYS A 397 -4.58 -6.63 -19.26
CA LYS A 397 -5.00 -5.79 -18.13
C LYS A 397 -6.48 -5.44 -18.23
N MET A 398 -6.91 -5.00 -19.40
CA MET A 398 -8.31 -4.68 -19.69
C MET A 398 -9.20 -5.92 -19.53
N ALA A 399 -8.82 -7.04 -20.14
CA ALA A 399 -9.58 -8.28 -20.04
C ALA A 399 -9.76 -8.72 -18.58
N LEU A 400 -8.69 -8.66 -17.78
CA LEU A 400 -8.77 -9.01 -16.36
C LEU A 400 -9.72 -8.07 -15.60
N ALA A 401 -9.63 -6.76 -15.84
CA ALA A 401 -10.49 -5.78 -15.19
C ALA A 401 -11.97 -5.95 -15.60
N PHE A 402 -12.27 -6.22 -16.87
CA PHE A 402 -13.64 -6.51 -17.34
C PHE A 402 -14.20 -7.78 -16.71
N LEU A 403 -13.40 -8.85 -16.66
CA LEU A 403 -13.82 -10.12 -16.07
C LEU A 403 -14.09 -9.94 -14.57
N LEU A 404 -13.20 -9.30 -13.84
CA LEU A 404 -13.36 -9.09 -12.40
C LEU A 404 -14.43 -8.04 -12.05
N SER A 405 -14.75 -7.09 -12.95
CA SER A 405 -15.87 -6.15 -12.75
C SER A 405 -17.24 -6.78 -12.98
N GLY A 406 -17.29 -7.95 -13.64
CA GLY A 406 -18.50 -8.72 -13.82
C GLY A 406 -18.92 -9.01 -15.27
N LYS A 407 -18.14 -8.56 -16.25
CA LYS A 407 -18.44 -8.77 -17.68
C LYS A 407 -17.82 -10.06 -18.20
N ASN A 408 -18.46 -10.62 -19.22
CA ASN A 408 -17.83 -11.61 -20.09
C ASN A 408 -16.96 -10.87 -21.12
N VAL A 409 -16.03 -11.54 -21.81
CA VAL A 409 -15.11 -10.88 -22.75
C VAL A 409 -15.15 -11.55 -24.12
N VAL A 410 -15.20 -10.77 -25.19
CA VAL A 410 -14.98 -11.24 -26.57
C VAL A 410 -13.70 -10.62 -27.12
N PHE A 411 -12.73 -11.45 -27.46
CA PHE A 411 -11.57 -11.05 -28.24
C PHE A 411 -11.91 -11.09 -29.73
N TYR A 412 -11.81 -9.97 -30.43
CA TYR A 412 -12.14 -9.89 -31.85
C TYR A 412 -10.99 -9.31 -32.67
N GLY A 413 -10.88 -9.72 -33.94
CA GLY A 413 -9.82 -9.24 -34.82
C GLY A 413 -9.67 -10.04 -36.10
N ALA A 414 -8.56 -9.81 -36.81
CA ALA A 414 -8.23 -10.60 -37.99
C ALA A 414 -8.02 -12.09 -37.65
N PRO A 415 -8.17 -13.02 -38.59
CA PRO A 415 -7.71 -14.39 -38.42
C PRO A 415 -6.23 -14.44 -38.03
N ALA A 416 -5.85 -15.47 -37.28
CA ALA A 416 -4.46 -15.73 -36.87
C ALA A 416 -3.78 -14.62 -36.03
N THR A 417 -4.55 -13.76 -35.33
CA THR A 417 -3.99 -12.74 -34.41
C THR A 417 -3.79 -13.23 -32.97
N GLY A 418 -4.00 -14.51 -32.67
CA GLY A 418 -3.78 -15.07 -31.33
C GLY A 418 -4.95 -14.89 -30.34
N LYS A 419 -6.17 -14.67 -30.81
CA LYS A 419 -7.37 -14.44 -29.95
C LYS A 419 -7.66 -15.60 -28.98
N THR A 420 -7.66 -16.83 -29.47
CA THR A 420 -7.90 -18.04 -28.67
C THR A 420 -6.79 -18.22 -27.63
N ARG A 421 -5.55 -18.01 -28.04
CA ARG A 421 -4.39 -17.97 -27.14
C ARG A 421 -4.56 -16.90 -26.05
N ALA A 422 -5.03 -15.70 -26.38
CA ALA A 422 -5.25 -14.64 -25.38
C ALA A 422 -6.30 -15.04 -24.33
N ALA A 423 -7.40 -15.67 -24.75
CA ALA A 423 -8.44 -16.19 -23.86
C ALA A 423 -7.91 -17.32 -22.95
N GLU A 424 -7.12 -18.25 -23.48
CA GLU A 424 -6.51 -19.31 -22.68
C GLU A 424 -5.51 -18.78 -21.66
N LEU A 425 -4.63 -17.85 -22.05
CA LEU A 425 -3.60 -17.30 -21.18
C LEU A 425 -4.21 -16.62 -19.95
N ILE A 426 -5.26 -15.82 -20.13
CA ILE A 426 -5.91 -15.16 -19.00
C ILE A 426 -6.66 -16.16 -18.10
N CYS A 427 -7.30 -17.20 -18.67
CA CYS A 427 -7.89 -18.28 -17.87
C CYS A 427 -6.84 -18.99 -17.04
N LYS A 428 -5.67 -19.31 -17.61
CA LYS A 428 -4.55 -19.92 -16.86
C LYS A 428 -4.10 -19.04 -15.69
N CYS A 429 -4.02 -17.73 -15.88
CA CYS A 429 -3.63 -16.78 -14.84
C CYS A 429 -4.64 -16.69 -13.68
N VAL A 430 -5.95 -16.75 -13.97
CA VAL A 430 -7.00 -16.52 -12.96
C VAL A 430 -7.53 -17.82 -12.37
N CYS A 431 -7.82 -18.80 -13.23
CA CYS A 431 -8.41 -20.08 -12.85
C CYS A 431 -7.35 -21.10 -12.43
N GLY A 432 -6.13 -20.99 -12.96
CA GLY A 432 -5.11 -22.03 -12.86
C GLY A 432 -5.07 -22.94 -14.09
N GLU A 433 -3.99 -23.69 -14.23
CA GLU A 433 -3.76 -24.53 -15.41
C GLU A 433 -4.78 -25.68 -15.48
N GLY A 434 -5.44 -25.82 -16.64
CA GLY A 434 -6.48 -26.84 -16.86
C GLY A 434 -7.82 -26.57 -16.15
N ASN A 435 -7.96 -25.48 -15.41
CA ASN A 435 -9.17 -25.15 -14.64
C ASN A 435 -10.17 -24.31 -15.46
N TYR A 436 -10.40 -24.68 -16.72
CA TYR A 436 -11.33 -24.04 -17.64
C TYR A 436 -11.74 -25.01 -18.75
N ARG A 437 -12.87 -24.73 -19.41
CA ARG A 437 -13.38 -25.49 -20.56
C ARG A 437 -13.23 -24.70 -21.86
N ILE A 438 -12.89 -25.36 -22.96
CA ILE A 438 -12.94 -24.76 -24.30
C ILE A 438 -14.03 -25.46 -25.11
N GLU A 439 -14.88 -24.68 -25.78
CA GLU A 439 -15.90 -25.13 -26.72
C GLU A 439 -15.81 -24.34 -28.02
N THR A 440 -15.91 -25.01 -29.16
CA THR A 440 -15.91 -24.34 -30.47
C THR A 440 -17.33 -24.18 -30.98
N ALA A 441 -17.74 -22.92 -31.18
CA ALA A 441 -19.07 -22.58 -31.66
C ALA A 441 -19.31 -23.08 -33.08
N ASN A 442 -20.49 -23.65 -33.30
CA ASN A 442 -20.95 -24.10 -34.60
C ASN A 442 -22.46 -23.85 -34.76
N SER A 443 -22.94 -23.93 -35.99
CA SER A 443 -24.34 -23.61 -36.31
C SER A 443 -25.36 -24.63 -35.81
N GLU A 444 -24.91 -25.81 -35.36
CA GLU A 444 -25.77 -26.89 -34.87
C GLU A 444 -26.10 -26.76 -33.38
N TRP A 445 -25.42 -25.86 -32.66
CA TRP A 445 -25.67 -25.62 -31.24
C TRP A 445 -27.15 -25.29 -30.97
N GLY A 446 -27.80 -26.16 -30.21
CA GLY A 446 -29.11 -25.95 -29.65
C GLY A 446 -29.06 -25.68 -28.14
N HIS A 447 -30.23 -25.36 -27.57
CA HIS A 447 -30.37 -25.18 -26.13
C HIS A 447 -29.93 -26.41 -25.32
N HIS A 448 -30.14 -27.61 -25.86
CA HIS A 448 -29.72 -28.86 -25.23
C HIS A 448 -28.20 -29.00 -25.13
N ASP A 449 -27.44 -28.52 -26.11
CA ASP A 449 -25.98 -28.61 -26.08
C ASP A 449 -25.37 -27.60 -25.10
N VAL A 450 -25.94 -26.40 -25.03
CA VAL A 450 -25.45 -25.31 -24.17
C VAL A 450 -25.87 -25.52 -22.72
N VAL A 451 -27.17 -25.62 -22.46
CA VAL A 451 -27.74 -25.62 -21.11
C VAL A 451 -28.03 -27.04 -20.63
N GLY A 452 -28.44 -27.92 -21.54
CA GLY A 452 -28.90 -29.26 -21.21
C GLY A 452 -30.39 -29.44 -21.37
N GLY A 453 -30.84 -30.68 -21.23
CA GLY A 453 -32.24 -31.06 -21.25
C GLY A 453 -32.42 -32.58 -21.31
N TYR A 454 -33.67 -33.01 -21.23
CA TYR A 454 -33.99 -34.45 -21.18
C TYR A 454 -33.72 -35.12 -22.52
N THR A 455 -32.93 -36.19 -22.50
CA THR A 455 -32.62 -37.05 -23.64
C THR A 455 -33.07 -38.50 -23.37
N PRO A 456 -33.38 -39.29 -24.40
CA PRO A 456 -33.74 -40.70 -24.22
C PRO A 456 -32.53 -41.51 -23.72
N SER A 457 -32.71 -42.29 -22.64
CA SER A 457 -31.63 -43.15 -22.11
C SER A 457 -31.55 -44.49 -22.84
N SER A 458 -30.36 -45.08 -22.89
CA SER A 458 -30.11 -46.39 -23.50
C SER A 458 -30.83 -47.55 -22.80
N GLU A 459 -31.18 -47.39 -21.52
CA GLU A 459 -31.93 -48.37 -20.72
C GLU A 459 -33.47 -48.16 -20.80
N GLY A 460 -33.92 -47.17 -21.59
CA GLY A 460 -35.32 -46.72 -21.66
C GLY A 460 -35.65 -45.65 -20.63
N GLY A 461 -36.53 -44.71 -21.00
CA GLY A 461 -36.87 -43.54 -20.19
C GLY A 461 -36.14 -42.26 -20.62
N TRP A 462 -36.23 -41.22 -19.80
CA TRP A 462 -35.61 -39.91 -20.04
C TRP A 462 -34.54 -39.65 -19.00
N GLU A 463 -33.35 -39.24 -19.42
CA GLU A 463 -32.26 -38.80 -18.56
C GLU A 463 -32.00 -37.32 -18.79
N LEU A 464 -31.79 -36.54 -17.74
CA LEU A 464 -31.39 -35.15 -17.88
C LEU A 464 -29.88 -35.10 -18.17
N LYS A 465 -29.53 -34.68 -19.37
CA LYS A 465 -28.13 -34.43 -19.74
C LYS A 465 -27.82 -32.95 -19.62
N GLU A 466 -26.78 -32.62 -18.88
CA GLU A 466 -26.28 -31.24 -18.73
C GLU A 466 -25.57 -30.81 -20.02
N GLY A 467 -25.75 -29.55 -20.40
CA GLY A 467 -25.01 -28.93 -21.49
C GLY A 467 -23.69 -28.35 -21.00
N PHE A 468 -22.80 -27.98 -21.92
CA PHE A 468 -21.43 -27.56 -21.58
C PHE A 468 -21.38 -26.32 -20.67
N LEU A 469 -22.37 -25.42 -20.74
CA LEU A 469 -22.44 -24.22 -19.89
C LEU A 469 -22.82 -24.60 -18.46
N THR A 470 -23.74 -25.55 -18.30
CA THR A 470 -24.18 -26.04 -16.99
C THR A 470 -23.08 -26.86 -16.33
N GLU A 471 -22.43 -27.75 -17.08
CA GLU A 471 -21.27 -28.50 -16.59
C GLU A 471 -20.16 -27.54 -16.12
N ALA A 472 -19.80 -26.53 -16.94
CA ALA A 472 -18.76 -25.57 -16.56
C ALA A 472 -19.15 -24.72 -15.34
N ALA A 473 -20.42 -24.36 -15.19
CA ALA A 473 -20.92 -23.63 -14.01
C ALA A 473 -20.89 -24.48 -12.73
N ASP A 474 -21.20 -25.78 -12.82
CA ASP A 474 -21.12 -26.70 -11.68
C ASP A 474 -19.66 -26.97 -11.28
N GLU A 475 -18.76 -27.17 -12.25
CA GLU A 475 -17.32 -27.27 -12.00
C GLU A 475 -16.75 -26.00 -11.36
N CYS A 476 -17.25 -24.83 -11.74
CA CYS A 476 -16.89 -23.56 -11.11
C CYS A 476 -17.28 -23.54 -9.63
N ARG A 477 -18.49 -23.98 -9.30
CA ARG A 477 -18.92 -24.08 -7.90
C ARG A 477 -18.01 -25.00 -7.09
N LYS A 478 -17.67 -26.19 -7.62
CA LYS A 478 -16.76 -27.14 -6.96
C LYS A 478 -15.38 -26.54 -6.75
N SER A 479 -14.82 -25.92 -7.81
CA SER A 479 -13.48 -25.31 -7.79
C SER A 479 -13.36 -24.18 -6.75
N ILE A 480 -14.41 -23.38 -6.56
CA ILE A 480 -14.45 -22.34 -5.52
C ILE A 480 -14.39 -22.96 -4.12
N ILE A 481 -15.19 -24.00 -3.87
CA ILE A 481 -15.27 -24.67 -2.57
C ILE A 481 -13.94 -25.38 -2.23
N GLU A 482 -13.33 -26.03 -3.21
CA GLU A 482 -12.13 -26.84 -3.02
C GLU A 482 -10.82 -26.03 -3.04
N GLY A 483 -10.75 -25.00 -3.89
CA GLY A 483 -9.49 -24.30 -4.21
C GLY A 483 -9.55 -22.77 -4.15
N ASN A 484 -10.72 -22.16 -3.90
CA ASN A 484 -10.93 -20.71 -3.92
C ASN A 484 -10.48 -20.05 -5.24
N THR A 485 -10.61 -20.78 -6.35
CA THR A 485 -10.31 -20.33 -7.72
C THR A 485 -11.52 -20.59 -8.61
N PRO A 486 -11.83 -19.69 -9.55
CA PRO A 486 -12.97 -19.88 -10.44
C PRO A 486 -12.63 -20.89 -11.56
N TYR A 487 -13.65 -21.56 -12.11
CA TYR A 487 -13.59 -22.28 -13.38
C TYR A 487 -14.37 -21.50 -14.45
N TRP A 488 -13.78 -21.27 -15.61
CA TRP A 488 -14.38 -20.45 -16.68
C TRP A 488 -14.58 -21.22 -17.99
N LEU A 489 -15.40 -20.65 -18.88
CA LEU A 489 -15.69 -21.20 -20.20
C LEU A 489 -15.10 -20.31 -21.30
N ILE A 490 -14.38 -20.93 -22.23
CA ILE A 490 -13.89 -20.32 -23.47
C ILE A 490 -14.77 -20.81 -24.63
N VAL A 491 -15.35 -19.89 -25.40
CA VAL A 491 -16.12 -20.16 -26.62
C VAL A 491 -15.37 -19.62 -27.83
N ASP A 492 -14.72 -20.51 -28.57
CA ASP A 492 -13.98 -20.15 -29.78
C ASP A 492 -14.94 -19.97 -30.98
N GLU A 493 -14.64 -19.01 -31.85
CA GLU A 493 -15.43 -18.71 -33.06
C GLU A 493 -16.93 -18.43 -32.81
N LEU A 494 -17.21 -17.69 -31.74
CA LEU A 494 -18.55 -17.39 -31.21
C LEU A 494 -19.57 -16.99 -32.29
N ASN A 495 -19.16 -16.27 -33.33
CA ASN A 495 -20.02 -15.81 -34.42
C ASN A 495 -20.56 -16.92 -35.34
N ARG A 496 -20.13 -18.18 -35.19
CA ARG A 496 -20.61 -19.32 -35.97
C ARG A 496 -21.86 -19.98 -35.40
N ALA A 497 -22.21 -19.70 -34.15
CA ALA A 497 -23.40 -20.23 -33.50
C ALA A 497 -24.57 -19.24 -33.53
N ASN A 498 -25.80 -19.77 -33.56
CA ASN A 498 -27.01 -18.98 -33.32
C ASN A 498 -27.24 -18.82 -31.81
N LEU A 499 -26.62 -17.78 -31.23
CA LEU A 499 -26.58 -17.59 -29.77
C LEU A 499 -27.97 -17.35 -29.16
N ASP A 500 -28.86 -16.64 -29.87
CA ASP A 500 -30.24 -16.40 -29.41
C ASP A 500 -30.99 -17.72 -29.19
N GLN A 501 -30.83 -18.66 -30.12
CA GLN A 501 -31.43 -19.99 -30.03
C GLN A 501 -30.73 -20.90 -29.02
N ALA A 502 -29.40 -20.82 -28.95
CA ALA A 502 -28.59 -21.74 -28.15
C ALA A 502 -28.60 -21.37 -26.66
N PHE A 503 -28.49 -20.09 -26.29
CA PHE A 503 -28.48 -19.65 -24.89
C PHE A 503 -29.89 -19.40 -24.33
N GLY A 504 -30.87 -19.06 -25.17
CA GLY A 504 -32.27 -18.93 -24.78
C GLY A 504 -32.48 -18.07 -23.52
N LYS A 505 -33.04 -18.66 -22.46
CA LYS A 505 -33.35 -17.94 -21.20
C LYS A 505 -32.12 -17.62 -20.35
N VAL A 506 -31.00 -18.32 -20.58
CA VAL A 506 -29.76 -18.14 -19.80
C VAL A 506 -29.08 -16.80 -20.09
N PHE A 507 -29.49 -16.10 -21.15
CA PHE A 507 -29.03 -14.75 -21.42
C PHE A 507 -29.13 -13.80 -20.23
N THR A 508 -30.21 -13.89 -19.46
CA THR A 508 -30.40 -13.05 -18.29
C THR A 508 -29.38 -13.37 -17.19
N LEU A 509 -28.99 -14.64 -17.03
CA LEU A 509 -28.03 -15.10 -16.03
C LEU A 509 -26.57 -14.72 -16.35
N LEU A 510 -26.27 -14.31 -17.59
CA LEU A 510 -24.97 -13.75 -17.91
C LEU A 510 -24.72 -12.41 -17.21
N ASP A 511 -25.77 -11.77 -16.72
CA ASP A 511 -25.73 -10.56 -15.90
C ASP A 511 -25.83 -10.96 -14.41
N ILE A 512 -24.83 -10.53 -13.62
CA ILE A 512 -24.58 -11.06 -12.26
C ILE A 512 -25.75 -10.79 -11.32
N ASP A 513 -26.42 -9.66 -11.49
CA ASP A 513 -27.50 -9.22 -10.61
C ASP A 513 -28.70 -10.19 -10.67
N TYR A 514 -28.86 -10.95 -11.76
CA TYR A 514 -29.95 -11.90 -11.95
C TYR A 514 -29.61 -13.35 -11.59
N ARG A 515 -28.34 -13.65 -11.26
CA ARG A 515 -27.89 -15.05 -11.02
C ARG A 515 -28.51 -15.70 -9.79
N GLU A 516 -29.05 -14.91 -8.86
CA GLU A 516 -29.75 -15.39 -7.68
C GLU A 516 -31.27 -15.49 -7.89
N GLU A 517 -31.82 -14.87 -8.94
CA GLU A 517 -33.26 -14.79 -9.16
C GLU A 517 -33.84 -16.01 -9.89
N SER A 518 -33.01 -16.76 -10.64
CA SER A 518 -33.47 -17.91 -11.42
C SER A 518 -32.37 -18.97 -11.58
N PRO A 519 -32.71 -20.27 -11.54
CA PRO A 519 -31.74 -21.33 -11.78
C PRO A 519 -31.31 -21.37 -13.26
N LEU A 520 -30.06 -21.81 -13.48
CA LEU A 520 -29.53 -22.18 -14.79
C LEU A 520 -30.19 -23.45 -15.33
N LEU A 521 -30.36 -24.46 -14.47
CA LEU A 521 -31.01 -25.72 -14.80
C LEU A 521 -31.72 -26.29 -13.56
N GLU A 522 -32.91 -26.86 -13.76
CA GLU A 522 -33.63 -27.62 -12.74
C GLU A 522 -33.47 -29.13 -13.02
N LYS A 523 -32.97 -29.87 -12.02
CA LYS A 523 -32.68 -31.31 -12.08
C LYS A 523 -33.27 -32.03 -10.87
N ASP A 524 -34.29 -32.85 -11.06
CA ASP A 524 -34.86 -33.70 -10.00
C ASP A 524 -35.16 -32.93 -8.69
N GLU A 525 -35.90 -31.81 -8.78
CA GLU A 525 -36.18 -30.87 -7.67
C GLU A 525 -34.95 -30.14 -7.08
N LYS A 526 -33.77 -30.26 -7.69
CA LYS A 526 -32.58 -29.47 -7.38
C LYS A 526 -32.37 -28.36 -8.41
N GLU A 527 -32.18 -27.15 -7.92
CA GLU A 527 -31.88 -25.97 -8.71
C GLU A 527 -30.37 -25.76 -8.82
N ILE A 528 -29.84 -25.76 -10.03
CA ILE A 528 -28.45 -25.42 -10.32
C ILE A 528 -28.41 -23.94 -10.69
N TYR A 529 -27.78 -23.11 -9.85
CA TYR A 529 -27.57 -21.69 -10.11
C TYR A 529 -26.21 -21.42 -10.78
N MET A 530 -26.08 -20.29 -11.49
CA MET A 530 -24.79 -19.86 -12.06
C MET A 530 -23.95 -19.16 -10.98
N PRO A 531 -22.69 -19.56 -10.73
CA PRO A 531 -21.82 -18.89 -9.75
C PRO A 531 -21.58 -17.41 -10.10
N LEU A 532 -21.45 -16.53 -9.12
CA LEU A 532 -21.18 -15.09 -9.25
C LEU A 532 -19.84 -14.82 -9.93
N CYS A 533 -18.79 -15.61 -9.67
CA CYS A 533 -17.49 -15.45 -10.33
C CYS A 533 -17.38 -16.11 -11.71
N PHE A 534 -18.38 -16.88 -12.16
CA PHE A 534 -18.35 -17.58 -13.45
C PHE A 534 -18.30 -16.58 -14.62
N ARG A 535 -17.39 -16.80 -15.58
CA ARG A 535 -17.20 -15.95 -16.77
C ARG A 535 -17.08 -16.78 -18.04
N ILE A 536 -17.52 -16.15 -19.13
CA ILE A 536 -17.35 -16.62 -20.49
C ILE A 536 -16.33 -15.72 -21.19
N LEU A 537 -15.33 -16.33 -21.81
CA LEU A 537 -14.42 -15.68 -22.74
C LEU A 537 -14.73 -16.21 -24.13
N ALA A 538 -14.74 -15.35 -25.13
CA ALA A 538 -15.07 -15.75 -26.49
C ALA A 538 -14.10 -15.16 -27.50
N THR A 539 -14.04 -15.76 -28.69
CA THR A 539 -13.27 -15.22 -29.81
C THR A 539 -14.16 -15.00 -31.03
N MET A 540 -13.82 -13.99 -31.84
CA MET A 540 -14.57 -13.67 -33.06
C MET A 540 -13.64 -13.19 -34.19
N ASN A 541 -13.84 -13.72 -35.40
CA ASN A 541 -13.15 -13.23 -36.60
C ASN A 541 -13.98 -12.13 -37.28
N VAL A 542 -13.35 -10.97 -37.54
CA VAL A 542 -14.03 -9.80 -38.16
C VAL A 542 -14.22 -9.96 -39.67
N TYR A 543 -13.44 -10.84 -40.32
CA TYR A 543 -13.46 -11.04 -41.77
C TYR A 543 -14.50 -12.06 -42.24
N ASP A 544 -15.12 -12.81 -41.33
CA ASP A 544 -16.19 -13.76 -41.64
C ASP A 544 -17.52 -13.02 -41.89
N LYS A 545 -17.51 -12.11 -42.88
CA LYS A 545 -18.67 -11.36 -43.36
C LYS A 545 -19.79 -12.26 -43.89
N ALA A 546 -19.50 -13.54 -44.14
CA ALA A 546 -20.41 -14.50 -44.75
C ALA A 546 -21.22 -15.36 -43.74
N LEU A 547 -20.86 -15.35 -42.44
CA LEU A 547 -21.46 -16.23 -41.43
C LEU A 547 -22.06 -15.46 -40.23
N LEU A 548 -22.15 -14.13 -40.32
CA LEU A 548 -22.64 -13.29 -39.23
C LEU A 548 -24.13 -13.50 -38.99
N PHE A 549 -24.49 -14.38 -38.05
CA PHE A 549 -25.61 -14.07 -37.19
C PHE A 549 -25.27 -12.74 -36.50
N ASN A 550 -26.09 -11.71 -36.72
CA ASN A 550 -25.89 -10.44 -36.03
C ASN A 550 -25.97 -10.70 -34.52
N LEU A 551 -24.90 -10.40 -33.80
CA LEU A 551 -24.92 -10.43 -32.33
C LEU A 551 -26.03 -9.49 -31.85
N GLY A 552 -27.03 -10.05 -31.18
CA GLY A 552 -28.11 -9.25 -30.61
C GLY A 552 -27.56 -8.23 -29.63
N TYR A 553 -28.16 -7.05 -29.58
CA TYR A 553 -27.71 -5.99 -28.67
C TYR A 553 -27.75 -6.42 -27.19
N ALA A 554 -28.72 -7.26 -26.81
CA ALA A 554 -28.79 -7.83 -25.48
C ALA A 554 -27.56 -8.72 -25.16
N PHE A 555 -26.99 -9.39 -26.17
CA PHE A 555 -25.71 -10.11 -26.05
C PHE A 555 -24.58 -9.11 -25.84
N MET A 556 -24.47 -8.10 -26.72
CA MET A 556 -23.37 -7.13 -26.68
C MET A 556 -23.27 -6.39 -25.35
N ARG A 557 -24.40 -6.12 -24.68
CA ARG A 557 -24.42 -5.49 -23.34
C ARG A 557 -23.71 -6.33 -22.27
N ARG A 558 -23.65 -7.65 -22.42
CA ARG A 558 -23.14 -8.60 -21.40
C ARG A 558 -21.68 -9.00 -21.62
N PHE A 559 -21.09 -8.56 -22.74
CA PHE A 559 -19.72 -8.84 -23.12
C PHE A 559 -18.95 -7.53 -23.36
N ALA A 560 -17.71 -7.45 -22.89
CA ALA A 560 -16.76 -6.44 -23.30
C ALA A 560 -15.99 -6.91 -24.54
N PHE A 561 -15.88 -6.06 -25.55
CA PHE A 561 -15.22 -6.40 -26.82
C PHE A 561 -13.81 -5.82 -26.84
N ILE A 562 -12.80 -6.70 -26.87
CA ILE A 562 -11.39 -6.31 -26.90
C ILE A 562 -10.80 -6.66 -28.26
N LYS A 563 -10.33 -5.62 -28.96
CA LYS A 563 -9.71 -5.78 -30.28
C LYS A 563 -8.30 -6.32 -30.13
N VAL A 564 -8.01 -7.45 -30.79
CA VAL A 564 -6.66 -7.99 -30.90
C VAL A 564 -6.06 -7.51 -32.23
N PRO A 565 -5.06 -6.61 -32.20
CA PRO A 565 -4.50 -6.02 -33.41
C PRO A 565 -3.78 -7.07 -34.26
N SER A 566 -3.72 -6.82 -35.57
CA SER A 566 -2.91 -7.63 -36.48
C SER A 566 -1.46 -7.17 -36.45
N LEU A 567 -0.53 -8.11 -36.27
CA LEU A 567 0.92 -7.85 -36.30
C LEU A 567 1.42 -7.27 -37.64
N VAL A 568 0.60 -7.34 -38.70
CA VAL A 568 0.96 -6.88 -40.06
C VAL A 568 0.67 -5.38 -40.28
N LYS A 569 -0.03 -4.71 -39.35
CA LYS A 569 -0.23 -3.25 -39.38
C LYS A 569 0.43 -2.60 -38.16
N GLU A 570 1.75 -2.58 -38.13
CA GLU A 570 2.50 -1.58 -37.37
C GLU A 570 2.68 -0.34 -38.26
N HIS A 571 1.93 0.72 -37.96
CA HIS A 571 2.33 2.13 -38.07
C HIS A 571 1.10 3.02 -37.89
N GLU A 572 0.88 3.45 -36.66
CA GLU A 572 0.71 4.85 -36.26
C GLU A 572 0.45 4.87 -34.75
N GLU A 573 1.50 4.64 -33.94
CA GLU A 573 1.49 5.21 -32.59
C GLU A 573 1.72 6.71 -32.78
N LYS A 574 0.62 7.48 -32.85
CA LYS A 574 0.70 8.93 -32.69
C LYS A 574 1.20 9.19 -31.28
N LEU A 575 2.37 9.83 -31.19
CA LEU A 575 2.90 10.43 -29.98
C LEU A 575 1.77 11.18 -29.25
N TRP A 576 1.58 10.88 -27.95
CA TRP A 576 0.72 11.65 -27.07
C TRP A 576 1.11 13.13 -27.15
N ARG A 577 0.29 13.95 -27.81
CA ARG A 577 0.28 15.38 -27.57
C ARG A 577 -0.78 15.64 -26.54
N GLU A 578 -0.38 16.25 -25.43
CA GLU A 578 -1.29 16.91 -24.50
C GLU A 578 -2.04 17.97 -25.31
N GLU A 579 -3.26 17.65 -25.76
CA GLU A 579 -4.17 18.65 -26.28
C GLU A 579 -4.71 19.45 -25.08
N GLU A 580 -4.67 20.77 -25.18
CA GLU A 580 -5.21 21.67 -24.15
C GLU A 580 -6.71 21.40 -23.98
N MET A 581 -7.08 21.00 -22.77
CA MET A 581 -8.45 20.68 -22.39
C MET A 581 -9.23 21.97 -22.11
N GLU A 582 -10.39 22.15 -22.73
CA GLU A 582 -11.32 23.22 -22.38
C GLU A 582 -12.19 22.81 -21.18
N ALA A 583 -12.46 23.76 -20.27
CA ALA A 583 -13.33 23.53 -19.13
C ALA A 583 -14.78 23.28 -19.59
N VAL A 584 -15.29 22.07 -19.37
CA VAL A 584 -16.69 21.74 -19.61
C VAL A 584 -17.53 22.16 -18.40
N GLU A 585 -18.49 23.06 -18.58
CA GLU A 585 -19.37 23.55 -17.53
C GLU A 585 -20.40 22.46 -17.15
N TYR A 586 -20.10 21.70 -16.09
CA TYR A 586 -20.98 20.67 -15.53
C TYR A 586 -21.18 20.89 -14.03
N VAL A 587 -22.44 20.83 -13.59
CA VAL A 587 -22.82 20.85 -12.17
C VAL A 587 -23.14 19.41 -11.75
N PRO A 588 -22.39 18.81 -10.81
CA PRO A 588 -22.64 17.47 -10.33
C PRO A 588 -24.00 17.32 -9.67
N ASP A 589 -24.73 16.26 -10.04
CA ASP A 589 -25.92 15.82 -9.31
C ASP A 589 -25.48 14.88 -8.19
N MET A 590 -25.38 15.43 -6.97
CA MET A 590 -24.83 14.74 -5.82
C MET A 590 -25.62 13.48 -5.44
N ASP A 591 -26.95 13.49 -5.61
CA ASP A 591 -27.81 12.36 -5.26
C ASP A 591 -27.57 11.18 -6.21
N LEU A 592 -27.48 11.45 -7.52
CA LEU A 592 -27.17 10.43 -8.53
C LEU A 592 -25.76 9.86 -8.38
N LYS A 593 -24.79 10.71 -8.02
CA LYS A 593 -23.40 10.31 -7.80
C LYS A 593 -23.25 9.35 -6.62
N ASP A 594 -23.92 9.64 -5.51
CA ASP A 594 -23.93 8.77 -4.35
C ASP A 594 -24.64 7.43 -4.63
N ILE A 595 -25.71 7.45 -5.44
CA ILE A 595 -26.36 6.20 -5.90
C ILE A 595 -25.37 5.34 -6.71
N VAL A 596 -24.67 5.92 -7.68
CA VAL A 596 -23.66 5.18 -8.48
C VAL A 596 -22.57 4.62 -7.58
N LYS A 597 -22.05 5.42 -6.64
CA LYS A 597 -21.05 4.97 -5.67
C LYS A 597 -21.52 3.75 -4.88
N ASN A 598 -22.71 3.82 -4.29
CA ASN A 598 -23.24 2.75 -3.47
C ASN A 598 -23.52 1.48 -4.27
N VAL A 599 -24.05 1.59 -5.49
CA VAL A 599 -24.27 0.43 -6.36
C VAL A 599 -22.96 -0.26 -6.73
N VAL A 600 -21.90 0.50 -7.03
CA VAL A 600 -20.58 -0.07 -7.35
C VAL A 600 -19.99 -0.82 -6.16
N VAL A 601 -20.02 -0.21 -4.97
CA VAL A 601 -19.51 -0.85 -3.74
C VAL A 601 -20.29 -2.14 -3.44
N ASN A 602 -21.61 -2.07 -3.39
CA ASN A 602 -22.47 -3.22 -3.09
C ASN A 602 -22.26 -4.37 -4.09
N HIS A 603 -22.09 -4.06 -5.38
CA HIS A 603 -21.83 -5.06 -6.41
C HIS A 603 -20.50 -5.78 -6.20
N LEU A 604 -19.41 -5.03 -5.98
CA LEU A 604 -18.07 -5.59 -5.82
C LEU A 604 -17.90 -6.37 -4.50
N GLU A 605 -18.66 -6.00 -3.47
CA GLU A 605 -18.69 -6.69 -2.18
C GLU A 605 -19.67 -7.88 -2.15
N LYS A 606 -20.46 -8.11 -3.21
CA LYS A 606 -21.45 -9.20 -3.25
C LYS A 606 -20.77 -10.56 -3.12
N LYS A 607 -21.22 -11.34 -2.13
CA LYS A 607 -20.79 -12.71 -1.85
C LYS A 607 -21.97 -13.60 -1.49
N ASP A 608 -21.92 -14.87 -1.91
CA ASP A 608 -22.89 -15.89 -1.55
C ASP A 608 -22.49 -16.64 -0.26
N LYS A 609 -23.30 -17.63 0.13
CA LYS A 609 -23.09 -18.45 1.34
C LYS A 609 -21.91 -19.43 1.24
N ASN A 610 -21.41 -19.70 0.04
CA ASN A 610 -20.32 -20.63 -0.25
C ASN A 610 -18.99 -19.91 -0.50
N ASN A 611 -18.89 -18.62 -0.14
CA ASN A 611 -17.73 -17.77 -0.37
C ASN A 611 -17.45 -17.49 -1.87
N ASP A 612 -18.43 -17.72 -2.75
CA ASP A 612 -18.44 -17.21 -4.12
C ASP A 612 -18.71 -15.71 -4.08
N ALA A 613 -18.02 -14.94 -4.91
CA ALA A 613 -18.03 -13.49 -4.90
C ALA A 613 -17.91 -12.94 -6.32
N VAL A 614 -18.21 -11.66 -6.52
CA VAL A 614 -17.89 -11.02 -7.80
C VAL A 614 -16.37 -10.92 -7.99
N LEU A 615 -15.67 -10.50 -6.93
CA LEU A 615 -14.21 -10.44 -6.84
C LEU A 615 -13.62 -11.71 -6.21
N VAL A 616 -13.81 -12.87 -6.84
CA VAL A 616 -13.12 -14.11 -6.40
C VAL A 616 -11.72 -14.14 -6.98
N HIS A 617 -10.75 -13.82 -6.12
CA HIS A 617 -9.36 -14.23 -6.32
C HIS A 617 -8.65 -14.24 -4.95
N PRO A 618 -7.84 -15.27 -4.60
CA PRO A 618 -7.18 -15.36 -3.29
C PRO A 618 -6.41 -14.09 -2.90
N LYS A 619 -5.79 -13.44 -3.89
CA LYS A 619 -4.99 -12.20 -3.72
C LYS A 619 -5.82 -10.92 -3.55
N LEU A 620 -7.14 -10.93 -3.76
CA LEU A 620 -8.03 -9.76 -3.64
C LEU A 620 -8.85 -9.73 -2.34
N THR A 621 -8.79 -10.77 -1.52
CA THR A 621 -9.68 -11.01 -0.37
C THR A 621 -9.58 -9.99 0.80
N LYS A 622 -8.75 -8.94 0.68
CA LYS A 622 -8.49 -7.94 1.74
C LYS A 622 -8.64 -6.47 1.28
N VAL A 623 -9.22 -6.22 0.12
CA VAL A 623 -9.41 -4.84 -0.37
C VAL A 623 -10.69 -4.26 0.23
N ASP A 624 -10.57 -3.13 0.94
CA ASP A 624 -11.72 -2.32 1.35
C ASP A 624 -12.20 -1.49 0.14
N ILE A 625 -13.29 -1.94 -0.48
CA ILE A 625 -13.83 -1.32 -1.70
C ILE A 625 -14.35 0.08 -1.40
N GLN A 626 -14.88 0.32 -0.20
CA GLN A 626 -15.47 1.60 0.18
C GLN A 626 -14.40 2.67 0.43
N GLU A 627 -13.31 2.31 1.11
CA GLU A 627 -12.11 3.15 1.25
C GLU A 627 -11.53 3.47 -0.13
N ARG A 628 -11.32 2.43 -0.95
CA ARG A 628 -10.73 2.57 -2.27
C ARG A 628 -11.54 3.45 -3.21
N MET A 629 -12.86 3.28 -3.22
CA MET A 629 -13.76 4.14 -3.98
C MET A 629 -13.65 5.60 -3.57
N SER A 630 -13.50 5.87 -2.27
CA SER A 630 -13.37 7.23 -1.74
C SER A 630 -12.01 7.87 -2.07
N GLU A 631 -10.94 7.07 -2.14
CA GLU A 631 -9.62 7.50 -2.63
C GLU A 631 -9.65 7.86 -4.11
N LEU A 632 -10.25 7.01 -4.94
CA LEU A 632 -10.26 7.18 -6.40
C LEU A 632 -11.01 8.44 -6.85
N LEU A 633 -12.09 8.82 -6.15
CA LEU A 633 -12.81 10.07 -6.41
C LEU A 633 -11.97 11.33 -6.09
N GLN A 634 -10.92 11.18 -5.28
CA GLN A 634 -10.00 12.27 -4.94
C GLN A 634 -8.70 12.24 -5.74
N LYS A 635 -8.37 11.11 -6.39
CA LYS A 635 -7.13 10.89 -7.14
C LYS A 635 -7.09 11.76 -8.40
N SER A 636 -6.09 12.63 -8.51
CA SER A 636 -5.93 13.58 -9.62
C SER A 636 -5.84 12.90 -10.98
N GLU A 637 -5.28 11.70 -11.03
CA GLU A 637 -5.01 10.91 -12.23
C GLU A 637 -6.29 10.29 -12.84
N LEU A 638 -7.42 10.34 -12.11
CA LEU A 638 -8.76 9.95 -12.60
C LEU A 638 -9.71 11.15 -12.72
N LYS A 639 -9.15 12.36 -12.88
CA LYS A 639 -9.93 13.56 -13.13
C LYS A 639 -9.68 14.11 -14.52
N ILE A 640 -10.74 14.71 -15.08
CA ILE A 640 -10.73 15.43 -16.34
C ILE A 640 -11.16 16.86 -16.00
N GLY A 641 -10.19 17.77 -15.87
CA GLY A 641 -10.41 19.07 -15.23
C GLY A 641 -10.79 18.88 -13.76
N ASP A 642 -11.91 19.49 -13.34
CA ASP A 642 -12.44 19.36 -11.98
C ASP A 642 -13.40 18.15 -11.79
N LEU A 643 -13.70 17.43 -12.87
CA LEU A 643 -14.65 16.33 -12.89
C LEU A 643 -13.94 15.01 -12.54
N ASP A 644 -14.50 14.25 -11.59
CA ASP A 644 -14.05 12.86 -11.40
C ASP A 644 -14.70 11.92 -12.41
N PHE A 645 -14.23 10.67 -12.44
CA PHE A 645 -14.68 9.69 -13.42
C PHE A 645 -16.21 9.44 -13.39
N ILE A 646 -16.90 9.57 -12.26
CA ILE A 646 -18.37 9.41 -12.21
C ILE A 646 -19.03 10.60 -12.89
N ASP A 647 -18.55 11.81 -12.59
CA ASP A 647 -19.06 13.04 -13.22
C ASP A 647 -18.91 12.97 -14.74
N VAL A 648 -17.76 12.49 -15.23
CA VAL A 648 -17.51 12.33 -16.67
C VAL A 648 -18.48 11.32 -17.29
N LEU A 649 -18.70 10.16 -16.65
CA LEU A 649 -19.64 9.15 -17.15
C LEU A 649 -21.09 9.67 -17.20
N LEU A 650 -21.52 10.38 -16.15
CA LEU A 650 -22.85 10.98 -16.07
C LEU A 650 -23.04 12.10 -17.10
N LEU A 651 -22.03 12.95 -17.25
CA LEU A 651 -22.03 14.02 -18.26
C LEU A 651 -22.15 13.42 -19.67
N PHE A 652 -21.31 12.44 -20.01
CA PHE A 652 -21.36 11.79 -21.30
C PHE A 652 -22.73 11.17 -21.56
N SER A 653 -23.23 10.34 -20.62
CA SER A 653 -24.56 9.71 -20.72
C SER A 653 -25.71 10.72 -20.89
N ARG A 654 -25.67 11.86 -20.19
CA ARG A 654 -26.70 12.89 -20.29
C ARG A 654 -26.72 13.55 -21.66
N GLU A 655 -25.55 13.91 -22.19
CA GLU A 655 -25.46 14.60 -23.47
C GLU A 655 -25.76 13.68 -24.66
N THR A 656 -25.46 12.38 -24.54
CA THR A 656 -25.89 11.38 -25.52
C THR A 656 -27.40 11.11 -25.47
N THR A 657 -27.98 11.01 -24.27
CA THR A 657 -29.43 10.74 -24.07
C THR A 657 -30.30 11.86 -24.60
N LYS A 658 -29.92 13.13 -24.40
CA LYS A 658 -30.67 14.29 -24.90
C LYS A 658 -30.78 14.32 -26.43
N ASN A 659 -29.85 13.70 -27.16
CA ASN A 659 -29.64 14.00 -28.58
C ASN A 659 -29.60 12.77 -29.50
N ILE A 660 -29.35 11.56 -28.97
CA ILE A 660 -28.98 10.39 -29.78
C ILE A 660 -29.64 9.09 -29.26
N VAL A 661 -29.13 8.52 -28.17
CA VAL A 661 -29.57 7.23 -27.61
C VAL A 661 -29.73 7.37 -26.10
N GLU A 662 -30.84 6.88 -25.57
CA GLU A 662 -31.05 6.79 -24.12
C GLU A 662 -30.07 5.78 -23.51
N ILE A 663 -29.12 6.27 -22.73
CA ILE A 663 -28.18 5.44 -21.98
C ILE A 663 -28.72 5.31 -20.56
N GLY A 664 -29.23 4.12 -20.23
CA GLY A 664 -29.74 3.82 -18.89
C GLY A 664 -28.65 3.88 -17.81
N GLN A 665 -29.05 4.21 -16.59
CA GLN A 665 -28.16 4.35 -15.43
C GLN A 665 -27.33 3.08 -15.13
N ALA A 666 -27.88 1.90 -15.43
CA ALA A 666 -27.19 0.62 -15.26
C ALA A 666 -25.87 0.54 -16.06
N ILE A 667 -25.82 1.15 -17.26
CA ILE A 667 -24.62 1.13 -18.12
C ILE A 667 -23.52 2.04 -17.55
N VAL A 668 -23.91 3.17 -16.96
CA VAL A 668 -23.00 4.07 -16.25
C VAL A 668 -22.42 3.37 -15.02
N MET A 669 -23.24 2.64 -14.28
CA MET A 669 -22.80 1.83 -13.13
C MET A 669 -21.80 0.76 -13.56
N ASP A 670 -22.05 0.05 -14.66
CA ASP A 670 -21.12 -0.95 -15.20
C ASP A 670 -19.76 -0.35 -15.60
N ALA A 671 -19.76 0.82 -16.24
CA ALA A 671 -18.53 1.54 -16.56
C ALA A 671 -17.76 1.96 -15.29
N ALA A 672 -18.47 2.44 -14.26
CA ALA A 672 -17.85 2.79 -12.98
C ALA A 672 -17.27 1.55 -12.25
N LYS A 673 -17.97 0.41 -12.26
CA LYS A 673 -17.47 -0.87 -11.72
C LYS A 673 -16.13 -1.25 -12.37
N PHE A 674 -16.01 -1.10 -13.68
CA PHE A 674 -14.77 -1.35 -14.40
C PHE A 674 -13.63 -0.41 -13.98
N ILE A 675 -13.85 0.90 -13.93
CA ILE A 675 -12.81 1.88 -13.58
C ILE A 675 -12.27 1.59 -12.17
N VAL A 676 -13.16 1.32 -11.21
CA VAL A 676 -12.78 0.98 -9.83
C VAL A 676 -12.00 -0.34 -9.79
N THR A 677 -12.48 -1.37 -10.49
CA THR A 677 -11.80 -2.68 -10.55
C THR A 677 -10.41 -2.56 -11.17
N TYR A 678 -10.29 -1.84 -12.29
CA TYR A 678 -9.01 -1.59 -12.94
C TYR A 678 -8.04 -0.88 -12.00
N SER A 679 -8.52 0.12 -11.25
CA SER A 679 -7.70 0.92 -10.33
C SER A 679 -7.29 0.16 -9.06
N ILE A 680 -8.04 -0.87 -8.67
CA ILE A 680 -7.65 -1.83 -7.63
C ILE A 680 -6.55 -2.77 -8.15
N LEU A 681 -6.72 -3.27 -9.38
CA LEU A 681 -5.80 -4.25 -9.97
C LEU A 681 -4.46 -3.62 -10.38
N PHE A 682 -4.50 -2.41 -10.95
CA PHE A 682 -3.37 -1.73 -11.57
C PHE A 682 -3.22 -0.30 -11.03
N PRO A 683 -2.94 -0.14 -9.72
CA PRO A 683 -2.86 1.16 -9.06
C PRO A 683 -1.86 2.16 -9.67
N ASP A 684 -0.76 1.62 -10.20
CA ASP A 684 0.33 2.38 -10.83
C ASP A 684 0.05 2.77 -12.29
N ASP A 685 -1.04 2.27 -12.88
CA ASP A 685 -1.39 2.44 -14.30
C ASP A 685 -2.72 3.20 -14.49
N VAL A 686 -3.12 3.90 -13.44
CA VAL A 686 -4.35 4.68 -13.40
C VAL A 686 -4.12 6.02 -14.12
N SER A 687 -4.94 6.28 -15.14
CA SER A 687 -4.92 7.52 -15.93
C SER A 687 -6.29 7.80 -16.54
N PRO A 688 -6.54 8.99 -17.12
CA PRO A 688 -7.81 9.28 -17.80
C PRO A 688 -8.14 8.32 -18.95
N LYS A 689 -7.14 7.61 -19.51
CA LYS A 689 -7.35 6.55 -20.51
C LYS A 689 -8.27 5.44 -20.03
N VAL A 690 -8.30 5.15 -18.72
CA VAL A 690 -9.18 4.13 -18.14
C VAL A 690 -10.65 4.58 -18.25
N ILE A 691 -10.92 5.88 -18.15
CA ILE A 691 -12.25 6.47 -18.32
C ILE A 691 -12.68 6.36 -19.79
N ASP A 692 -11.78 6.69 -20.72
CA ASP A 692 -11.99 6.55 -22.16
C ASP A 692 -12.27 5.09 -22.55
N GLU A 693 -11.52 4.15 -21.99
CA GLU A 693 -11.72 2.72 -22.18
C GLU A 693 -13.11 2.28 -21.70
N ALA A 694 -13.53 2.74 -20.51
CA ALA A 694 -14.85 2.45 -19.97
C ALA A 694 -15.98 3.01 -20.85
N ILE A 695 -15.86 4.25 -21.32
CA ILE A 695 -16.87 4.86 -22.22
C ILE A 695 -16.94 4.09 -23.53
N SER A 696 -15.79 3.78 -24.13
CA SER A 696 -15.71 3.05 -25.40
C SER A 696 -16.32 1.65 -25.30
N ALA A 697 -16.13 0.95 -24.17
CA ALA A 697 -16.59 -0.42 -23.98
C ALA A 697 -18.06 -0.54 -23.56
N TYR A 698 -18.56 0.40 -22.75
CA TYR A 698 -19.90 0.30 -22.17
C TYR A 698 -20.93 1.24 -22.81
N LEU A 699 -20.56 2.49 -23.08
CA LEU A 699 -21.48 3.53 -23.54
C LEU A 699 -21.54 3.59 -25.07
N LEU A 700 -20.43 3.35 -25.76
CA LEU A 700 -20.40 3.47 -27.23
C LEU A 700 -21.23 2.41 -27.98
N PRO A 701 -21.28 1.12 -27.57
CA PRO A 701 -22.09 0.11 -28.26
C PRO A 701 -23.58 0.48 -28.37
N GLN A 702 -24.06 1.39 -27.52
CA GLN A 702 -25.42 1.95 -27.55
C GLN A 702 -25.74 2.67 -28.86
N PHE A 703 -24.72 3.23 -29.51
CA PHE A 703 -24.86 4.02 -30.73
C PHE A 703 -25.24 3.18 -31.95
N GLU A 704 -25.14 1.85 -31.88
CA GLU A 704 -25.59 0.97 -32.96
C GLU A 704 -27.10 1.18 -33.27
N TYR A 705 -27.90 1.54 -32.27
CA TYR A 705 -29.32 1.93 -32.46
C TYR A 705 -29.50 3.21 -33.28
N TYR A 706 -28.51 4.09 -33.24
CA TYR A 706 -28.53 5.35 -33.97
C TYR A 706 -28.02 5.21 -35.41
N MET A 707 -27.20 4.19 -35.68
CA MET A 707 -26.59 3.97 -37.00
C MET A 707 -27.60 3.93 -38.16
N PRO A 708 -28.77 3.26 -38.07
CA PRO A 708 -29.79 3.33 -39.12
C PRO A 708 -30.29 4.75 -39.41
N GLN A 709 -30.41 5.59 -38.37
CA GLN A 709 -30.88 6.97 -38.50
C GLN A 709 -29.79 7.83 -39.16
N LEU A 710 -28.52 7.62 -38.80
CA LEU A 710 -27.39 8.29 -39.42
C LEU A 710 -27.24 7.89 -40.91
N ARG A 711 -27.38 6.60 -41.25
CA ARG A 711 -27.42 6.12 -42.65
C ARG A 711 -28.51 6.80 -43.47
N LYS A 712 -29.71 6.91 -42.89
CA LYS A 712 -30.83 7.61 -43.52
C LYS A 712 -30.50 9.09 -43.69
N ALA A 713 -29.93 9.73 -42.67
CA ALA A 713 -29.56 11.14 -42.73
C ALA A 713 -28.53 11.45 -43.82
N GLU A 714 -27.53 10.58 -44.04
CA GLU A 714 -26.58 10.73 -45.15
C GLU A 714 -27.27 10.60 -46.52
N SER A 715 -28.17 9.63 -46.66
CA SER A 715 -28.90 9.38 -47.89
C SER A 715 -29.87 10.52 -48.25
N PHE A 716 -30.50 11.13 -47.25
CA PHE A 716 -31.54 12.16 -47.43
C PHE A 716 -31.09 13.59 -47.06
N ARG A 717 -29.81 13.80 -46.72
CA ARG A 717 -29.22 15.07 -46.28
C ARG A 717 -29.93 15.70 -45.07
N GLU A 718 -30.38 14.89 -44.13
CA GLU A 718 -31.03 15.37 -42.90
C GLU A 718 -29.99 15.86 -41.88
N GLU A 719 -29.79 17.18 -41.82
CA GLU A 719 -28.72 17.81 -41.04
C GLU A 719 -28.83 17.58 -39.52
N LYS A 720 -30.04 17.34 -39.01
CA LYS A 720 -30.33 17.20 -37.56
C LYS A 720 -29.57 16.04 -36.93
N TYR A 721 -29.65 14.84 -37.50
CA TYR A 721 -29.03 13.64 -36.92
C TYR A 721 -27.51 13.71 -36.99
N ARG A 722 -26.97 14.25 -38.10
CA ARG A 722 -25.54 14.49 -38.26
C ARG A 722 -25.01 15.48 -37.22
N LYS A 723 -25.67 16.64 -37.06
CA LYS A 723 -25.29 17.65 -36.04
C LYS A 723 -25.34 17.09 -34.62
N ASN A 724 -26.31 16.23 -34.31
CA ASN A 724 -26.39 15.59 -33.00
C ASN A 724 -25.23 14.61 -32.77
N PHE A 725 -24.88 13.81 -33.77
CA PHE A 725 -23.72 12.90 -33.71
C PHE A 725 -22.39 13.68 -33.57
N GLU A 726 -22.19 14.73 -34.37
CA GLU A 726 -21.01 15.62 -34.31
C GLU A 726 -20.85 16.27 -32.92
N LYS A 727 -21.94 16.62 -32.22
CA LYS A 727 -21.86 17.13 -30.85
C LYS A 727 -21.25 16.13 -29.88
N VAL A 728 -21.52 14.84 -30.04
CA VAL A 728 -20.95 13.80 -29.18
C VAL A 728 -19.49 13.53 -29.53
N VAL A 729 -19.14 13.55 -30.82
CA VAL A 729 -17.72 13.51 -31.26
C VAL A 729 -16.94 14.67 -30.64
N ASN A 730 -17.51 15.89 -30.68
CA ASN A 730 -16.90 17.07 -30.08
C ASN A 730 -16.81 16.95 -28.55
N LEU A 731 -17.85 16.41 -27.88
CA LEU A 731 -17.81 16.16 -26.44
C LEU A 731 -16.67 15.21 -26.07
N ALA A 732 -16.51 14.09 -26.79
CA ALA A 732 -15.41 13.17 -26.59
C ALA A 732 -14.05 13.87 -26.78
N SER A 733 -13.93 14.71 -27.81
CA SER A 733 -12.72 15.52 -28.04
C SER A 733 -12.43 16.48 -26.89
N ASN A 734 -13.43 17.22 -26.41
CA ASN A 734 -13.26 18.21 -25.34
C ASN A 734 -12.89 17.58 -24.00
N LEU A 735 -13.36 16.35 -23.75
CA LEU A 735 -13.00 15.57 -22.57
C LEU A 735 -11.66 14.83 -22.73
N GLY A 736 -10.98 14.93 -23.88
CA GLY A 736 -9.72 14.22 -24.13
C GLY A 736 -9.88 12.70 -24.31
N LEU A 737 -11.08 12.22 -24.67
CA LEU A 737 -11.41 10.80 -24.85
C LEU A 737 -11.08 10.35 -26.28
N GLN A 738 -9.78 10.24 -26.59
CA GLN A 738 -9.28 10.00 -27.93
C GLN A 738 -9.78 8.69 -28.55
N LYS A 739 -9.77 7.58 -27.81
CA LYS A 739 -10.23 6.28 -28.32
C LYS A 739 -11.72 6.32 -28.63
N THR A 740 -12.52 6.87 -27.72
CA THR A 740 -13.96 7.06 -27.93
C THR A 740 -14.21 7.90 -29.18
N LYS A 741 -13.47 8.99 -29.38
CA LYS A 741 -13.55 9.84 -30.57
C LYS A 741 -13.20 9.06 -31.85
N GLU A 742 -12.08 8.36 -31.87
CA GLU A 742 -11.64 7.56 -33.04
C GLU A 742 -12.68 6.49 -33.41
N MET A 743 -13.28 5.83 -32.42
CA MET A 743 -14.35 4.86 -32.66
C MET A 743 -15.63 5.52 -33.18
N LEU A 744 -15.99 6.71 -32.71
CA LEU A 744 -17.12 7.46 -33.25
C LEU A 744 -16.87 7.93 -34.70
N ASP A 745 -15.65 8.34 -35.01
CA ASP A 745 -15.25 8.73 -36.37
C ASP A 745 -15.32 7.52 -37.32
N ASP A 746 -14.74 6.37 -36.94
CA ASP A 746 -14.84 5.12 -37.73
C ASP A 746 -16.30 4.66 -37.85
N ALA A 747 -17.10 4.83 -36.80
CA ALA A 747 -18.53 4.51 -36.83
C ALA A 747 -19.32 5.43 -37.75
N SER A 748 -18.94 6.71 -37.85
CA SER A 748 -19.53 7.65 -38.81
C SER A 748 -19.19 7.24 -40.25
N GLU A 749 -17.94 6.85 -40.52
CA GLU A 749 -17.49 6.43 -41.85
C GLU A 749 -18.08 5.08 -42.30
N ARG A 750 -18.13 4.10 -41.40
CA ARG A 750 -18.63 2.75 -41.68
C ARG A 750 -20.11 2.58 -41.42
N LEU A 751 -20.72 3.55 -40.75
CA LEU A 751 -22.11 3.57 -40.32
C LEU A 751 -22.45 2.35 -39.43
N ARG A 752 -21.50 1.91 -38.59
CA ARG A 752 -21.58 0.80 -37.61
C ARG A 752 -20.55 1.01 -36.50
N VAL A 753 -20.88 0.65 -35.26
CA VAL A 753 -20.00 0.86 -34.10
C VAL A 753 -19.00 -0.27 -33.88
N ILE A 754 -19.35 -1.51 -34.24
CA ILE A 754 -18.51 -2.72 -34.08
C ILE A 754 -18.37 -3.46 -35.41
#